data_AF-A0A917WSI9-F1
#
_entry.id   AF-A0A917WSI9-F1
#
_cell.length_a   1.000
_cell.length_b   1.000
_cell.length_c   1.000
_cell.angle_alpha   90.00
_cell.angle_beta   90.00
_cell.angle_gamma   90.00
#
_symmetry.space_group_name_H-M   'P 1'
#
loop_
_entity.id
_entity.type
_entity.pdbx_description
1 polymer ?
#
loop_
_entity_poly.entity_id
_entity_poly.type
_entity_poly.pdbx_seq_one_letter_code
_entity_poly.pdbx_strand_id
1 'polypeptide(L)'
;MVIRLPQPGQERARIGVVLAGGRSPLRVRWEDDGSEEDVVLDNQHKLAARGSLRYEWLLDSAAVGAKIRSDPAGAIIRSIEDGLERDSRGHQELLRTYGIDLVVANAAWKDAVRRIAKRDDIRMDRKKRYIWEPPVSPVERVEQPEHVAVPDAEPERSATLEAASEPEPEAQPEPEPASLAVAAADPQPTVSAVSGEAGPRVQGDGGMPEAADLMRQAAQAPLRIGVVLGRYSDRELGDLFGDLPDDQRARAAALLFPVPRQLPELDRLGSEGATLVADALLHAAAEELEAAAGDADAEVRTAAVWLLRRLTAAEVLTTAAIGPLGRVIRAVTAGVEPMDLEAAARMLAKLISLAKPAEGGMVPVDVVADAVSALPLRPGSGRVAVVAAAARLWPDRIADAIWWRGASLKDVVDCADGGLGGVTRLGAVGERVIRPLVNAELAGATTRRALSRLLGLPAEFARQLPGDAVAGMFRRIGRNDPIVGGWLDTLSDIERADALRREVDEVRTAAETAVARAEAAALEAAELRSRSDRLEEMLRSEHDEAVGLRSAQERQIRIDVVRALADLAAEVEELAADRTGPGVLADRVRAMVAANGLEPIGAAGADAPFDPALHKPIAGRPAPGTQVTIIRPGYRWRAHDDVVLMSKAQVLGQ
;
A
#
# COMPACT_ATOMS: atom_id res chain seq x y z
N MET A 1 -13.90 -6.53 26.04
CA MET A 1 -14.48 -5.20 25.82
C MET A 1 -13.72 -4.53 24.69
N VAL A 2 -14.41 -3.83 23.81
CA VAL A 2 -13.78 -2.91 22.85
C VAL A 2 -13.91 -1.49 23.43
N ILE A 3 -12.83 -0.73 23.40
CA ILE A 3 -12.79 0.64 23.87
C ILE A 3 -12.48 1.52 22.67
N ARG A 4 -13.38 2.47 22.37
CA ARG A 4 -13.17 3.52 21.37
C ARG A 4 -12.56 4.73 22.08
N LEU A 5 -11.31 5.03 21.75
CA LEU A 5 -10.59 6.18 22.27
C LEU A 5 -11.30 7.48 21.87
N PRO A 6 -11.34 8.49 22.75
CA PRO A 6 -11.99 9.77 22.45
C PRO A 6 -11.31 10.44 21.25
N GLN A 7 -12.12 10.91 20.30
CA GLN A 7 -11.65 11.80 19.24
C GLN A 7 -11.44 13.22 19.78
N PRO A 8 -10.61 14.07 19.14
CA PRO A 8 -10.48 15.47 19.53
C PRO A 8 -11.87 16.15 19.60
N GLY A 9 -12.29 16.56 20.80
CA GLY A 9 -13.62 17.14 21.06
C GLY A 9 -14.63 16.21 21.74
N GLN A 10 -14.31 14.93 21.96
CA GLN A 10 -15.09 14.03 22.81
C GLN A 10 -14.44 13.89 24.19
N GLU A 11 -15.23 14.04 25.26
CA GLU A 11 -14.70 14.05 26.63
C GLU A 11 -14.37 12.65 27.18
N ARG A 12 -14.94 11.56 26.63
CA ARG A 12 -14.84 10.23 27.22
C ARG A 12 -14.70 9.11 26.17
N ALA A 13 -13.91 8.09 26.51
CA ALA A 13 -13.82 6.86 25.73
C ALA A 13 -15.15 6.10 25.79
N ARG A 14 -15.60 5.51 24.67
CA ARG A 14 -16.80 4.65 24.65
C ARG A 14 -16.41 3.19 24.91
N ILE A 15 -17.20 2.50 25.71
CA ILE A 15 -16.97 1.09 26.07
C ILE A 15 -18.03 0.25 25.40
N GLY A 16 -17.62 -0.84 24.75
CA GLY A 16 -18.53 -1.79 24.11
C GLY A 16 -18.25 -3.24 24.50
N VAL A 17 -19.32 -4.03 24.60
CA VAL A 17 -19.29 -5.48 24.82
C VAL A 17 -19.24 -6.17 23.46
N VAL A 18 -18.28 -7.07 23.26
CA VAL A 18 -18.23 -7.87 22.03
C VAL A 18 -19.34 -8.91 22.09
N LEU A 19 -20.27 -8.88 21.14
CA LEU A 19 -21.38 -9.82 21.05
C LEU A 19 -21.00 -11.10 20.29
N ALA A 20 -20.25 -10.94 19.20
CA ALA A 20 -19.75 -12.02 18.37
C ALA A 20 -18.41 -11.57 17.74
N GLY A 21 -17.43 -12.48 17.65
CA GLY A 21 -16.13 -12.09 17.12
C GLY A 21 -15.18 -13.24 16.78
N GLY A 22 -14.85 -13.34 15.48
CA GLY A 22 -13.66 -14.02 14.95
C GLY A 22 -12.51 -13.03 14.70
N ARG A 23 -11.64 -13.31 13.72
CA ARG A 23 -10.52 -12.43 13.32
C ARG A 23 -11.00 -11.21 12.49
N SER A 24 -11.70 -10.25 13.12
CA SER A 24 -12.07 -8.92 12.57
C SER A 24 -12.95 -8.90 11.29
N PRO A 25 -14.04 -8.11 11.21
CA PRO A 25 -14.56 -7.15 12.20
C PRO A 25 -15.21 -7.82 13.41
N LEU A 26 -15.32 -7.07 14.52
CA LEU A 26 -15.97 -7.50 15.76
C LEU A 26 -17.34 -6.82 15.88
N ARG A 27 -18.41 -7.58 16.13
CA ARG A 27 -19.73 -7.01 16.43
C ARG A 27 -19.75 -6.55 17.88
N VAL A 28 -19.87 -5.25 18.11
CA VAL A 28 -19.76 -4.62 19.43
C VAL A 28 -21.08 -3.92 19.77
N ARG A 29 -21.58 -4.12 20.99
CA ARG A 29 -22.69 -3.33 21.56
C ARG A 29 -22.15 -2.31 22.54
N TRP A 30 -22.37 -1.03 22.28
CA TRP A 30 -21.88 0.07 23.10
C TRP A 30 -22.69 0.20 24.41
N GLU A 31 -22.01 0.37 25.55
CA GLU A 31 -22.64 0.45 26.88
C GLU A 31 -23.36 1.78 27.13
N ASP A 32 -23.04 2.85 26.38
CA ASP A 32 -23.60 4.18 26.57
C ASP A 32 -24.98 4.37 25.92
N ASP A 33 -25.16 3.89 24.68
CA ASP A 33 -26.41 4.04 23.93
C ASP A 33 -27.08 2.71 23.54
N GLY A 34 -26.42 1.56 23.80
CA GLY A 34 -26.92 0.24 23.42
C GLY A 34 -26.82 -0.08 21.93
N SER A 35 -26.26 0.81 21.11
CA SER A 35 -26.13 0.60 19.66
C SER A 35 -25.14 -0.52 19.34
N GLU A 36 -25.40 -1.24 18.25
CA GLU A 36 -24.51 -2.28 17.73
C GLU A 36 -23.75 -1.79 16.51
N GLU A 37 -22.46 -2.07 16.45
CA GLU A 37 -21.57 -1.63 15.38
C GLU A 37 -20.53 -2.72 15.06
N ASP A 38 -20.20 -2.88 13.78
CA ASP A 38 -19.09 -3.74 13.34
C ASP A 38 -17.79 -2.94 13.36
N VAL A 39 -16.90 -3.30 14.28
CA VAL A 39 -15.69 -2.54 14.59
C VAL A 39 -14.44 -3.30 14.14
N VAL A 40 -13.60 -2.65 13.35
CA VAL A 40 -12.25 -3.13 13.03
C VAL A 40 -11.29 -2.64 14.10
N LEU A 41 -10.46 -3.54 14.64
CA LEU A 41 -9.44 -3.17 15.63
C LEU A 41 -8.34 -2.33 14.97
N ASP A 42 -8.28 -1.05 15.30
CA ASP A 42 -7.34 -0.08 14.74
C ASP A 42 -6.70 0.80 15.85
N ASN A 43 -6.26 2.02 15.50
CA ASN A 43 -5.72 2.95 16.49
C ASN A 43 -6.78 3.58 17.39
N GLN A 44 -8.04 3.65 16.94
CA GLN A 44 -9.15 4.20 17.71
C GLN A 44 -9.86 3.12 18.54
N HIS A 45 -9.87 1.86 18.09
CA HIS A 45 -10.61 0.75 18.72
C HIS A 45 -9.64 -0.28 19.31
N LYS A 46 -9.58 -0.34 20.64
CA LYS A 46 -8.68 -1.25 21.37
C LYS A 46 -9.47 -2.33 22.09
N LEU A 47 -9.05 -3.59 21.94
CA LEU A 47 -9.58 -4.70 22.72
C LEU A 47 -8.87 -4.79 24.08
N ALA A 48 -9.64 -4.89 25.16
CA ALA A 48 -9.14 -5.16 26.50
C ALA A 48 -10.14 -6.01 27.31
N ALA A 49 -9.62 -6.89 28.17
CA ALA A 49 -10.46 -7.64 29.12
C ALA A 49 -11.02 -6.70 30.19
N ARG A 50 -12.29 -6.86 30.56
CA ARG A 50 -12.92 -6.00 31.58
C ARG A 50 -12.16 -6.15 32.90
N GLY A 51 -11.78 -5.04 33.53
CA GLY A 51 -11.01 -5.04 34.78
C GLY A 51 -9.49 -5.26 34.63
N SER A 52 -8.99 -5.47 33.41
CA SER A 52 -7.54 -5.51 33.15
C SER A 52 -6.89 -4.15 33.39
N LEU A 53 -5.59 -4.14 33.69
CA LEU A 53 -4.81 -2.90 33.80
C LEU A 53 -4.82 -2.10 32.49
N ARG A 54 -4.83 -2.81 31.34
CA ARG A 54 -4.98 -2.18 30.02
C ARG A 54 -6.34 -1.52 29.85
N TYR A 55 -7.42 -2.16 30.32
CA TYR A 55 -8.76 -1.60 30.33
C TYR A 55 -8.83 -0.35 31.22
N GLU A 56 -8.32 -0.42 32.44
CA GLU A 56 -8.27 0.74 33.36
C GLU A 56 -7.47 1.89 32.74
N TRP A 57 -6.33 1.61 32.08
CA TRP A 57 -5.48 2.64 31.51
C TRP A 57 -6.11 3.35 30.30
N LEU A 58 -6.85 2.61 29.47
CA LEU A 58 -7.56 3.17 28.32
C LEU A 58 -8.74 4.06 28.74
N LEU A 59 -9.26 3.89 29.96
CA LEU A 59 -10.32 4.73 30.51
C LEU A 59 -9.78 5.96 31.24
N ASP A 60 -8.79 5.75 32.11
CA ASP A 60 -8.19 6.81 32.90
C ASP A 60 -6.69 6.53 33.10
N SER A 61 -5.92 6.97 32.10
CA SER A 61 -4.46 6.82 32.12
C SER A 61 -3.80 7.52 33.31
N ALA A 62 -4.40 8.60 33.84
CA ALA A 62 -3.86 9.36 34.96
C ALA A 62 -4.06 8.60 36.28
N ALA A 63 -5.25 8.04 36.51
CA ALA A 63 -5.53 7.22 37.69
C ALA A 63 -4.68 5.95 37.71
N VAL A 64 -4.52 5.28 36.57
CA VAL A 64 -3.62 4.12 36.47
C VAL A 64 -2.17 4.53 36.68
N GLY A 65 -1.71 5.64 36.11
CA GLY A 65 -0.37 6.17 36.37
C GLY A 65 -0.13 6.46 37.86
N ALA A 66 -1.12 6.99 38.59
CA ALA A 66 -1.05 7.17 40.04
C ALA A 66 -0.97 5.84 40.80
N LYS A 67 -1.82 4.86 40.43
CA LYS A 67 -1.84 3.52 41.03
C LYS A 67 -0.53 2.76 40.80
N ILE A 68 0.02 2.84 39.59
CA ILE A 68 1.31 2.21 39.30
C ILE A 68 2.44 2.92 40.05
N ARG A 69 2.42 4.26 40.18
CA ARG A 69 3.41 4.97 41.02
C ARG A 69 3.35 4.55 42.50
N SER A 70 2.16 4.22 43.01
CA SER A 70 2.01 3.75 44.40
C SER A 70 2.43 2.29 44.63
N ASP A 71 2.19 1.39 43.69
CA ASP A 71 2.62 -0.02 43.76
C ASP A 71 3.00 -0.56 42.37
N PRO A 72 4.22 -0.23 41.88
CA PRO A 72 4.61 -0.58 40.53
C PRO A 72 4.85 -2.08 40.37
N ALA A 73 5.19 -2.78 41.46
CA ALA A 73 5.32 -4.23 41.48
C ALA A 73 3.95 -4.93 41.35
N GLY A 74 2.93 -4.44 42.05
CA GLY A 74 1.56 -4.93 41.92
C GLY A 74 0.99 -4.76 40.52
N ALA A 75 1.29 -3.63 39.86
CA ALA A 75 0.88 -3.39 38.48
C ALA A 75 1.51 -4.37 37.48
N ILE A 76 2.80 -4.72 37.65
CA ILE A 76 3.46 -5.73 36.83
C ILE A 76 2.76 -7.08 36.98
N ILE A 77 2.51 -7.52 38.22
CA ILE A 77 1.84 -8.79 38.51
C ILE A 77 0.46 -8.83 37.86
N ARG A 78 -0.32 -7.75 38.01
CA ARG A 78 -1.65 -7.64 37.39
C ARG A 78 -1.59 -7.68 35.87
N SER A 79 -0.56 -7.08 35.27
CA SER A 79 -0.36 -7.17 33.81
C SER A 79 -0.06 -8.59 33.32
N ILE A 80 0.56 -9.42 34.16
CA ILE A 80 0.81 -10.85 33.88
C ILE A 80 -0.51 -11.64 34.04
N GLU A 81 -1.28 -11.35 35.09
CA GLU A 81 -2.63 -11.92 35.31
C GLU A 81 -3.60 -11.59 34.16
N ASP A 82 -3.44 -10.43 33.51
CA ASP A 82 -4.22 -10.03 32.33
C ASP A 82 -3.89 -10.83 31.04
N GLY A 83 -2.99 -11.81 31.11
CA GLY A 83 -2.63 -12.68 29.98
C GLY A 83 -1.69 -12.03 28.95
N LEU A 84 -1.00 -10.94 29.32
CA LEU A 84 0.04 -10.35 28.47
C LEU A 84 1.34 -11.16 28.61
N GLU A 85 1.50 -12.20 27.80
CA GLU A 85 2.75 -12.97 27.72
C GLU A 85 3.91 -12.08 27.24
N ARG A 86 4.73 -11.58 28.16
CA ARG A 86 5.87 -10.71 27.86
C ARG A 86 7.11 -11.17 28.62
N ASP A 87 8.27 -10.87 28.04
CA ASP A 87 9.54 -10.98 28.74
C ASP A 87 9.75 -9.76 29.66
N SER A 88 10.83 -9.77 30.43
CA SER A 88 11.16 -8.67 31.36
C SER A 88 11.22 -7.31 30.67
N ARG A 89 11.79 -7.27 29.46
CA ARG A 89 11.89 -6.03 28.67
C ARG A 89 10.53 -5.53 28.22
N GLY A 90 9.63 -6.41 27.82
CA GLY A 90 8.27 -6.08 27.43
C GLY A 90 7.40 -5.53 28.56
N HIS A 91 7.62 -5.98 29.81
CA HIS A 91 6.97 -5.38 30.98
C HIS A 91 7.59 -4.01 31.35
N GLN A 92 8.91 -3.84 31.18
CA GLN A 92 9.55 -2.53 31.39
C GLN A 92 9.08 -1.48 30.37
N GLU A 93 8.96 -1.86 29.10
CA GLU A 93 8.44 -0.98 28.05
C GLU A 93 6.96 -0.65 28.28
N LEU A 94 6.18 -1.57 28.85
CA LEU A 94 4.80 -1.33 29.26
C LEU A 94 4.72 -0.23 30.32
N LEU A 95 5.55 -0.31 31.36
CA LEU A 95 5.62 0.73 32.40
C LEU A 95 6.06 2.08 31.83
N ARG A 96 6.97 2.07 30.85
CA ARG A 96 7.39 3.28 30.14
C ARG A 96 6.25 3.90 29.34
N THR A 97 5.45 3.08 28.66
CA THR A 97 4.24 3.50 27.96
C THR A 97 3.22 4.15 28.91
N TYR A 98 3.22 3.71 30.18
CA TYR A 98 2.40 4.28 31.25
C TYR A 98 3.04 5.50 31.95
N GLY A 99 4.15 6.04 31.41
CA GLY A 99 4.77 7.27 31.88
C GLY A 99 5.69 7.11 33.09
N ILE A 100 6.19 5.90 33.35
CA ILE A 100 7.10 5.63 34.48
C ILE A 100 8.55 5.69 34.00
N ASP A 101 9.37 6.40 34.77
CA ASP A 101 10.81 6.53 34.52
C ASP A 101 11.50 5.14 34.54
N LEU A 102 12.52 4.97 33.67
CA LEU A 102 13.20 3.70 33.48
C LEU A 102 13.90 3.19 34.76
N VAL A 103 14.40 4.10 35.61
CA VAL A 103 15.04 3.73 36.88
C VAL A 103 14.00 3.16 37.85
N VAL A 104 12.84 3.80 37.93
CA VAL A 104 11.71 3.35 38.77
C VAL A 104 11.14 2.03 38.24
N ALA A 105 11.00 1.89 36.92
CA ALA A 105 10.54 0.66 36.28
C ALA A 105 11.49 -0.53 36.54
N ASN A 106 12.81 -0.30 36.51
CA ASN A 106 13.81 -1.30 36.83
C ASN A 106 13.76 -1.75 38.30
N ALA A 107 13.62 -0.80 39.23
CA ALA A 107 13.49 -1.11 40.65
C ALA A 107 12.19 -1.87 40.95
N ALA A 108 11.07 -1.44 40.35
CA ALA A 108 9.78 -2.10 40.43
C ALA A 108 9.81 -3.51 39.87
N TRP A 109 10.49 -3.73 38.74
CA TRP A 109 10.66 -5.05 38.16
C TRP A 109 11.42 -6.01 39.10
N LYS A 110 12.50 -5.54 39.74
CA LYS A 110 13.22 -6.35 40.74
C LYS A 110 12.31 -6.72 41.92
N ASP A 111 11.46 -5.80 42.36
CA ASP A 111 10.50 -6.09 43.43
C ASP A 111 9.40 -7.07 42.98
N ALA A 112 8.85 -6.87 41.78
CA ALA A 112 7.86 -7.76 41.18
C ALA A 112 8.42 -9.18 41.04
N VAL A 113 9.65 -9.36 40.55
CA VAL A 113 10.28 -10.69 40.45
C VAL A 113 10.38 -11.37 41.81
N ARG A 114 10.72 -10.63 42.88
CA ARG A 114 10.75 -11.18 44.25
C ARG A 114 9.36 -11.59 44.76
N ARG A 115 8.30 -10.87 44.36
CA ARG A 115 6.91 -11.21 44.72
C ARG A 115 6.38 -12.38 43.88
N ILE A 116 6.68 -12.40 42.58
CA ILE A 116 6.33 -13.48 41.64
C ILE A 116 6.98 -14.79 42.09
N ALA A 117 8.23 -14.78 42.55
CA ALA A 117 8.90 -15.98 43.06
C ALA A 117 8.23 -16.61 44.30
N LYS A 118 7.31 -15.91 44.97
CA LYS A 118 6.53 -16.42 46.10
C LYS A 118 5.14 -16.92 45.70
N ARG A 119 4.80 -16.82 44.41
CA ARG A 119 3.49 -17.16 43.86
C ARG A 119 3.60 -18.43 43.02
N ASP A 120 2.78 -19.42 43.33
CA ASP A 120 2.77 -20.69 42.62
C ASP A 120 1.94 -20.63 41.31
N ASP A 121 1.11 -19.59 41.16
CA ASP A 121 0.22 -19.38 40.02
C ASP A 121 0.86 -18.60 38.86
N ILE A 122 2.13 -18.22 38.97
CA ILE A 122 2.87 -17.54 37.88
C ILE A 122 4.13 -18.33 37.56
N ARG A 123 4.22 -18.82 36.32
CA ARG A 123 5.37 -19.62 35.84
C ARG A 123 6.12 -18.89 34.75
N MET A 124 7.44 -19.12 34.69
CA MET A 124 8.29 -18.60 33.63
C MET A 124 8.50 -19.69 32.57
N ASP A 125 8.16 -19.39 31.32
CA ASP A 125 8.33 -20.32 30.20
C ASP A 125 9.80 -20.43 29.73
N ARG A 126 10.08 -21.34 28.79
CA ARG A 126 11.44 -21.54 28.22
C ARG A 126 11.98 -20.30 27.50
N LYS A 127 11.11 -19.39 27.07
CA LYS A 127 11.46 -18.12 26.41
C LYS A 127 11.59 -16.95 27.41
N LYS A 128 11.59 -17.23 28.72
CA LYS A 128 11.64 -16.24 29.81
C LYS A 128 10.43 -15.29 29.83
N ARG A 129 9.27 -15.76 29.37
CA ARG A 129 7.98 -15.06 29.48
C ARG A 129 7.24 -15.52 30.71
N TYR A 130 6.60 -14.60 31.42
CA TYR A 130 5.81 -14.90 32.59
C TYR A 130 4.38 -15.23 32.15
N ILE A 131 3.89 -16.40 32.55
CA ILE A 131 2.55 -16.91 32.25
C ILE A 131 1.83 -17.09 33.57
N TRP A 132 0.63 -16.51 33.68
CA TRP A 132 -0.26 -16.76 34.80
C TRP A 132 -1.08 -18.02 34.51
N GLU A 133 -0.98 -19.02 35.39
CA GLU A 133 -1.80 -20.22 35.41
C GLU A 133 -2.83 -20.02 36.54
N PRO A 134 -4.07 -19.58 36.24
CA PRO A 134 -5.06 -19.35 37.28
C PRO A 134 -5.19 -20.61 38.15
N PRO A 135 -5.21 -20.48 39.49
CA PRO A 135 -5.41 -21.63 40.34
C PRO A 135 -6.70 -22.31 39.92
N VAL A 136 -6.61 -23.59 39.56
CA VAL A 136 -7.76 -24.39 39.14
C VAL A 136 -8.68 -24.48 40.36
N SER A 137 -9.59 -23.51 40.50
CA SER A 137 -10.65 -23.60 41.48
C SER A 137 -11.40 -24.90 41.19
N PRO A 138 -11.61 -25.79 42.17
CA PRO A 138 -12.46 -26.95 42.02
C PRO A 138 -13.91 -26.44 41.91
N VAL A 139 -14.31 -26.00 40.72
CA VAL A 139 -15.67 -25.55 40.45
C VAL A 139 -16.47 -26.76 39.97
N GLU A 140 -17.48 -27.07 40.77
CA GLU A 140 -18.64 -27.89 40.47
C GLU A 140 -19.08 -27.74 39.01
N ARG A 141 -19.22 -28.88 38.31
CA ARG A 141 -19.91 -28.98 37.03
C ARG A 141 -21.34 -28.44 37.19
N VAL A 142 -21.56 -27.18 36.86
CA VAL A 142 -22.88 -26.69 36.48
C VAL A 142 -23.07 -27.05 35.02
N GLU A 143 -23.99 -27.97 34.77
CA GLU A 143 -24.44 -28.39 33.45
C GLU A 143 -24.92 -27.17 32.65
N GLN A 144 -24.23 -26.86 31.55
CA GLN A 144 -24.73 -25.89 30.56
C GLN A 144 -25.83 -26.56 29.73
N PRO A 145 -27.01 -25.93 29.58
CA PRO A 145 -28.09 -26.47 28.77
C PRO A 145 -27.74 -26.42 27.28
N GLU A 146 -28.19 -27.46 26.58
CA GLU A 146 -27.95 -27.72 25.17
C GLU A 146 -28.41 -26.57 24.27
N HIS A 147 -27.55 -26.25 23.31
CA HIS A 147 -27.76 -25.27 22.24
C HIS A 147 -29.01 -25.60 21.42
N VAL A 148 -30.00 -24.71 21.44
CA VAL A 148 -31.11 -24.68 20.48
C VAL A 148 -30.59 -24.17 19.13
N ALA A 149 -30.82 -24.94 18.08
CA ALA A 149 -30.49 -24.61 16.70
C ALA A 149 -31.38 -23.46 16.18
N VAL A 150 -30.73 -22.43 15.61
CA VAL A 150 -31.39 -21.35 14.86
C VAL A 150 -31.23 -21.65 13.37
N PRO A 151 -32.30 -21.58 12.56
CA PRO A 151 -32.27 -21.95 11.14
C PRO A 151 -31.71 -20.84 10.24
N ASP A 152 -31.20 -21.29 9.09
CA ASP A 152 -30.59 -20.52 8.00
C ASP A 152 -31.42 -19.32 7.51
N ALA A 153 -30.74 -18.19 7.32
CA ALA A 153 -31.25 -17.01 6.61
C ALA A 153 -30.35 -16.68 5.42
N GLU A 154 -30.98 -16.59 4.24
CA GLU A 154 -30.40 -16.27 2.93
C GLU A 154 -29.77 -14.87 2.87
N PRO A 155 -28.75 -14.63 2.02
CA PRO A 155 -28.11 -13.33 1.91
C PRO A 155 -28.85 -12.41 0.92
N GLU A 156 -29.36 -11.29 1.42
CA GLU A 156 -29.88 -10.19 0.60
C GLU A 156 -28.75 -9.39 -0.06
N ARG A 157 -28.93 -9.16 -1.36
CA ARG A 157 -28.09 -8.32 -2.24
C ARG A 157 -28.24 -6.86 -1.85
N SER A 158 -27.14 -6.15 -1.62
CA SER A 158 -27.12 -4.68 -1.55
C SER A 158 -26.27 -4.09 -2.65
N ALA A 159 -26.89 -3.16 -3.36
CA ALA A 159 -26.48 -2.53 -4.59
C ALA A 159 -25.35 -1.50 -4.41
N THR A 160 -24.49 -1.46 -5.42
CA THR A 160 -23.43 -0.49 -5.66
C THR A 160 -24.05 0.87 -6.06
N LEU A 161 -23.67 1.94 -5.37
CA LEU A 161 -23.99 3.32 -5.77
C LEU A 161 -22.75 3.99 -6.35
N GLU A 162 -22.88 4.26 -7.63
CA GLU A 162 -22.02 4.99 -8.54
C GLU A 162 -22.24 6.50 -8.35
N ALA A 163 -21.17 7.28 -8.22
CA ALA A 163 -21.23 8.75 -8.27
C ALA A 163 -19.97 9.30 -8.94
N ALA A 164 -20.18 9.83 -10.15
CA ALA A 164 -19.22 10.59 -10.93
C ALA A 164 -19.21 12.07 -10.50
N SER A 165 -18.05 12.74 -10.58
CA SER A 165 -17.84 13.97 -11.39
C SER A 165 -16.50 14.66 -11.05
N GLU A 166 -15.82 15.02 -12.13
CA GLU A 166 -14.65 15.90 -12.41
C GLU A 166 -14.69 17.31 -11.75
N PRO A 167 -13.70 18.25 -11.91
CA PRO A 167 -12.62 18.33 -12.93
C PRO A 167 -11.21 18.80 -12.48
N GLU A 168 -10.30 18.70 -13.46
CA GLU A 168 -9.00 19.38 -13.61
C GLU A 168 -9.00 20.89 -13.30
N PRO A 169 -7.79 21.44 -13.05
CA PRO A 169 -7.42 22.60 -13.86
C PRO A 169 -6.01 22.54 -14.44
N GLU A 170 -5.93 23.22 -15.59
CA GLU A 170 -4.83 23.43 -16.52
C GLU A 170 -3.54 24.03 -15.95
N ALA A 171 -2.49 23.77 -16.73
CA ALA A 171 -1.11 24.23 -16.65
C ALA A 171 -0.90 25.75 -16.73
N GLN A 172 0.27 26.20 -16.25
CA GLN A 172 1.13 27.21 -16.91
C GLN A 172 2.50 27.32 -16.18
N PRO A 173 3.56 27.91 -16.79
CA PRO A 173 4.86 27.24 -16.99
C PRO A 173 6.03 27.84 -16.19
N GLU A 174 7.20 27.20 -16.40
CA GLU A 174 8.56 27.49 -15.92
C GLU A 174 8.96 28.96 -15.77
N PRO A 175 10.03 29.20 -14.99
CA PRO A 175 11.21 29.71 -15.67
C PRO A 175 12.54 29.04 -15.28
N GLU A 176 13.36 28.86 -16.31
CA GLU A 176 14.81 28.66 -16.28
C GLU A 176 15.54 29.65 -15.35
N PRO A 177 16.63 29.24 -14.71
CA PRO A 177 17.71 30.16 -14.40
C PRO A 177 18.90 29.99 -15.35
N ALA A 178 19.00 30.99 -16.22
CA ALA A 178 20.20 31.65 -16.74
C ALA A 178 21.57 31.02 -16.43
N SER A 179 22.20 30.60 -17.53
CA SER A 179 23.64 30.54 -17.71
C SER A 179 24.28 31.93 -17.52
N LEU A 180 25.26 32.03 -16.62
CA LEU A 180 26.19 33.16 -16.54
C LEU A 180 27.60 32.65 -16.83
N ALA A 181 28.06 32.99 -18.03
CA ALA A 181 29.48 33.08 -18.35
C ALA A 181 29.97 34.49 -17.97
N VAL A 182 30.99 34.58 -17.11
CA VAL A 182 31.84 35.76 -16.99
C VAL A 182 33.29 35.31 -16.99
N ALA A 183 34.05 35.99 -17.84
CA ALA A 183 35.44 35.78 -18.14
C ALA A 183 36.40 36.48 -17.15
N ALA A 184 37.59 35.90 -17.06
CA ALA A 184 38.92 36.54 -17.06
C ALA A 184 39.43 37.41 -15.88
N ALA A 185 40.65 37.02 -15.44
CA ALA A 185 41.82 37.80 -14.95
C ALA A 185 41.65 38.63 -13.66
N ASP A 186 42.57 38.74 -12.69
CA ASP A 186 44.00 38.41 -12.47
C ASP A 186 44.26 38.69 -10.94
N PRO A 187 45.47 38.65 -10.37
CA PRO A 187 46.37 37.53 -10.08
C PRO A 187 46.48 37.23 -8.56
N GLN A 188 46.87 36.00 -8.21
CA GLN A 188 47.31 35.66 -6.85
C GLN A 188 48.78 36.04 -6.63
N PRO A 189 49.18 36.38 -5.39
CA PRO A 189 50.57 36.69 -5.06
C PRO A 189 51.43 35.42 -5.19
N THR A 190 52.38 35.47 -6.12
CA THR A 190 53.51 34.57 -6.21
C THR A 190 54.37 34.71 -4.96
N VAL A 191 54.22 33.79 -4.01
CA VAL A 191 55.25 33.54 -3.01
C VAL A 191 56.28 32.63 -3.67
N SER A 192 57.41 33.22 -4.04
CA SER A 192 58.58 32.49 -4.50
C SER A 192 59.00 31.45 -3.46
N ALA A 193 58.66 30.19 -3.72
CA ALA A 193 59.31 29.07 -3.07
C ALA A 193 60.75 29.02 -3.60
N VAL A 194 61.68 29.43 -2.74
CA VAL A 194 63.11 29.13 -2.90
C VAL A 194 63.24 27.61 -2.89
N SER A 195 63.40 27.02 -4.06
CA SER A 195 63.90 25.66 -4.23
C SER A 195 65.33 25.61 -3.72
N GLY A 196 65.49 25.44 -2.41
CA GLY A 196 66.73 25.01 -1.79
C GLY A 196 66.79 23.50 -1.85
N GLU A 197 67.40 22.94 -2.90
CA GLU A 197 67.96 21.59 -2.86
C GLU A 197 69.10 21.57 -1.83
N ALA A 198 68.75 21.39 -0.57
CA ALA A 198 69.67 21.11 0.52
C ALA A 198 69.15 19.88 1.27
N GLY A 199 69.16 18.73 0.59
CA GLY A 199 69.15 17.47 1.32
C GLY A 199 70.37 17.44 2.23
N PRO A 200 70.25 17.14 3.54
CA PRO A 200 71.40 16.95 4.40
C PRO A 200 72.18 15.75 3.88
N ARG A 201 73.24 16.02 3.09
CA ARG A 201 74.28 15.03 2.80
C ARG A 201 75.00 14.78 4.12
N VAL A 202 74.56 13.77 4.84
CA VAL A 202 75.33 13.14 5.91
C VAL A 202 76.54 12.50 5.21
N GLN A 203 77.60 13.29 5.01
CA GLN A 203 78.88 12.79 4.50
C GLN A 203 79.52 11.92 5.60
N GLY A 204 79.86 10.69 5.23
CA GLY A 204 80.31 9.64 6.13
C GLY A 204 81.72 9.84 6.65
N ASP A 205 81.87 10.75 7.60
CA ASP A 205 82.90 10.65 8.62
C ASP A 205 82.23 10.03 9.85
N GLY A 206 82.68 8.85 10.28
CA GLY A 206 81.99 7.97 11.24
C GLY A 206 81.89 8.48 12.69
N GLY A 207 81.86 9.79 12.91
CA GLY A 207 81.61 10.40 14.20
C GLY A 207 80.13 10.42 14.54
N MET A 208 79.77 9.96 15.74
CA MET A 208 78.41 10.11 16.26
C MET A 208 78.07 11.62 16.36
N PRO A 209 76.96 12.08 15.76
CA PRO A 209 76.53 13.46 15.92
C PRO A 209 76.18 13.76 17.39
N GLU A 210 76.45 14.98 17.83
CA GLU A 210 76.14 15.42 19.20
C GLU A 210 74.63 15.34 19.45
N ALA A 211 74.21 14.85 20.62
CA ALA A 211 72.80 14.58 20.93
C ALA A 211 71.89 15.82 20.77
N ALA A 212 72.43 17.03 21.02
CA ALA A 212 71.71 18.29 20.83
C ALA A 212 71.36 18.57 19.36
N ASP A 213 72.27 18.23 18.43
CA ASP A 213 72.03 18.40 16.99
C ASP A 213 71.05 17.35 16.47
N LEU A 214 71.13 16.11 16.98
CA LEU A 214 70.13 15.07 16.69
C LEU A 214 68.73 15.49 17.13
N MET A 215 68.57 16.07 18.32
CA MET A 215 67.28 16.57 18.79
C MET A 215 66.72 17.67 17.89
N ARG A 216 67.57 18.58 17.40
CA ARG A 216 67.16 19.64 16.47
C ARG A 216 66.76 19.08 15.09
N GLN A 217 67.55 18.14 14.56
CA GLN A 217 67.26 17.50 13.28
C GLN A 217 66.01 16.62 13.35
N ALA A 218 65.80 15.92 14.46
CA ALA A 218 64.64 15.07 14.65
C ALA A 218 63.33 15.85 14.80
N ALA A 219 63.38 17.13 15.19
CA ALA A 219 62.21 18.00 15.13
C ALA A 219 61.77 18.31 13.68
N GLN A 220 62.67 18.19 12.70
CA GLN A 220 62.41 18.50 11.29
C GLN A 220 62.19 17.24 10.42
N ALA A 221 62.90 16.15 10.72
CA ALA A 221 62.86 14.91 9.94
C ALA A 221 62.95 13.67 10.87
N PRO A 222 61.96 13.47 11.76
CA PRO A 222 62.01 12.42 12.77
C PRO A 222 62.13 11.00 12.19
N LEU A 223 61.54 10.74 11.03
CA LEU A 223 61.54 9.40 10.43
C LEU A 223 62.92 9.07 9.86
N ARG A 224 63.52 9.98 9.09
CA ARG A 224 64.91 9.82 8.61
C ARG A 224 65.90 9.68 9.77
N ILE A 225 65.72 10.45 10.85
CA ILE A 225 66.55 10.28 12.05
C ILE A 225 66.31 8.90 12.67
N GLY A 226 65.07 8.41 12.75
CA GLY A 226 64.78 7.04 13.17
C GLY A 226 65.47 5.96 12.34
N VAL A 227 65.52 6.14 11.02
CA VAL A 227 66.27 5.26 10.10
C VAL A 227 67.77 5.29 10.41
N VAL A 228 68.35 6.47 10.60
CA VAL A 228 69.77 6.64 10.96
C VAL A 228 70.07 6.00 12.32
N LEU A 229 69.24 6.26 13.33
CA LEU A 229 69.37 5.69 14.68
C LEU A 229 69.24 4.16 14.67
N GLY A 230 68.43 3.59 13.77
CA GLY A 230 68.31 2.15 13.59
C GLY A 230 69.59 1.43 13.16
N ARG A 231 70.60 2.16 12.68
CA ARG A 231 71.91 1.63 12.26
C ARG A 231 72.91 1.47 13.41
N TYR A 232 72.71 2.17 14.53
CA TYR A 232 73.57 2.08 15.71
C TYR A 232 73.20 0.88 16.57
N SER A 233 74.14 0.22 17.24
CA SER A 233 73.87 -0.86 18.21
C SER A 233 73.13 -0.35 19.45
N ASP A 234 72.48 -1.25 20.20
CA ASP A 234 71.78 -0.88 21.44
C ASP A 234 72.74 -0.22 22.45
N ARG A 235 73.99 -0.70 22.51
CA ARG A 235 75.03 -0.08 23.36
C ARG A 235 75.33 1.36 22.96
N GLU A 236 75.48 1.64 21.66
CA GLU A 236 75.76 2.99 21.17
C GLU A 236 74.58 3.94 21.42
N LEU A 237 73.34 3.46 21.29
CA LEU A 237 72.16 4.23 21.66
C LEU A 237 72.12 4.49 23.17
N GLY A 238 72.40 3.48 23.99
CA GLY A 238 72.50 3.61 25.45
C GLY A 238 73.56 4.61 25.89
N ASP A 239 74.74 4.59 25.27
CA ASP A 239 75.82 5.55 25.53
C ASP A 239 75.42 6.97 25.07
N LEU A 240 74.78 7.10 23.89
CA LEU A 240 74.31 8.38 23.35
C LEU A 240 73.26 9.08 24.23
N PHE A 241 72.32 8.32 24.80
CA PHE A 241 71.25 8.87 25.66
C PHE A 241 71.56 8.83 27.16
N GLY A 242 72.57 8.06 27.57
CA GLY A 242 73.00 7.91 28.96
C GLY A 242 73.50 9.22 29.56
N ASP A 243 74.25 9.99 28.77
CA ASP A 243 74.88 11.26 29.18
C ASP A 243 73.91 12.45 29.24
N LEU A 244 72.67 12.27 28.77
CA LEU A 244 71.67 13.33 28.80
C LEU A 244 71.05 13.53 30.20
N PRO A 245 70.77 14.79 30.61
CA PRO A 245 69.92 15.10 31.75
C PRO A 245 68.55 14.40 31.66
N ASP A 246 67.94 14.04 32.80
CA ASP A 246 66.70 13.24 32.82
C ASP A 246 65.54 13.86 32.02
N ASP A 247 65.42 15.19 32.00
CA ASP A 247 64.41 15.93 31.22
C ASP A 247 64.67 15.87 29.71
N GLN A 248 65.93 15.85 29.30
CA GLN A 248 66.34 15.67 27.90
C GLN A 248 66.26 14.21 27.49
N ARG A 249 66.61 13.29 28.39
CA ARG A 249 66.53 11.84 28.16
C ARG A 249 65.10 11.40 27.84
N ALA A 250 64.11 11.95 28.56
CA ALA A 250 62.69 11.76 28.28
C ALA A 250 62.28 12.23 26.87
N ARG A 251 62.76 13.39 26.42
CA ARG A 251 62.49 13.91 25.06
C ARG A 251 63.23 13.12 23.98
N ALA A 252 64.46 12.74 24.27
CA ALA A 252 65.30 11.97 23.39
C ALA A 252 64.77 10.53 23.20
N ALA A 253 64.14 9.96 24.24
CA ALA A 253 63.43 8.69 24.15
C ALA A 253 62.32 8.70 23.09
N ALA A 254 61.63 9.82 22.88
CA ALA A 254 60.62 9.94 21.82
C ALA A 254 61.24 9.78 20.41
N LEU A 255 62.51 10.15 20.22
CA LEU A 255 63.23 9.99 18.95
C LEU A 255 63.54 8.52 18.61
N LEU A 256 63.47 7.64 19.60
CA LEU A 256 63.60 6.21 19.41
C LEU A 256 62.32 5.57 18.87
N PHE A 257 61.18 6.28 18.86
CA PHE A 257 59.91 5.73 18.39
C PHE A 257 59.90 5.35 16.90
N PRO A 258 60.47 6.13 15.97
CA PRO A 258 60.58 5.73 14.57
C PRO A 258 61.67 4.68 14.28
N VAL A 259 62.48 4.26 15.26
CA VAL A 259 63.60 3.33 15.00
C VAL A 259 63.09 1.94 14.57
N PRO A 260 63.47 1.40 13.39
CA PRO A 260 62.81 0.25 12.78
C PRO A 260 63.19 -1.13 13.36
N ARG A 261 63.38 -1.24 14.67
CA ARG A 261 63.67 -2.49 15.38
C ARG A 261 63.18 -2.43 16.82
N GLN A 262 63.08 -3.56 17.52
CA GLN A 262 62.78 -3.57 18.96
C GLN A 262 63.96 -3.00 19.76
N LEU A 263 63.68 -2.16 20.76
CA LEU A 263 64.68 -1.56 21.62
C LEU A 263 64.25 -1.79 23.08
N PRO A 264 64.98 -2.61 23.86
CA PRO A 264 64.67 -2.85 25.28
C PRO A 264 64.72 -1.59 26.15
N GLU A 265 65.46 -0.57 25.69
CA GLU A 265 65.68 0.69 26.40
C GLU A 265 64.42 1.57 26.45
N LEU A 266 63.55 1.46 25.44
CA LEU A 266 62.27 2.18 25.42
C LEU A 266 61.35 1.77 26.58
N ASP A 267 61.39 0.49 26.98
CA ASP A 267 60.60 0.01 28.12
C ASP A 267 61.13 0.58 29.45
N ARG A 268 62.40 0.97 29.51
CA ARG A 268 63.05 1.53 30.71
C ARG A 268 62.85 3.04 30.86
N LEU A 269 62.66 3.76 29.75
CA LEU A 269 62.63 5.22 29.71
C LEU A 269 61.31 5.85 30.18
N GLY A 270 60.29 5.02 30.47
CA GLY A 270 59.02 5.46 31.06
C GLY A 270 58.09 6.19 30.09
N SER A 271 56.78 6.01 30.26
CA SER A 271 55.74 6.58 29.38
C SER A 271 55.45 8.07 29.63
N GLU A 272 55.82 8.61 30.79
CA GLU A 272 55.43 9.97 31.20
C GLU A 272 56.07 11.06 30.33
N GLY A 273 57.37 10.93 30.03
CA GLY A 273 58.10 11.88 29.19
C GLY A 273 57.69 11.85 27.71
N ALA A 274 57.36 10.65 27.21
CA ALA A 274 56.96 10.45 25.82
C ALA A 274 55.65 11.16 25.47
N THR A 275 54.75 11.33 26.45
CA THR A 275 53.42 11.94 26.25
C THR A 275 53.51 13.40 25.78
N LEU A 276 54.47 14.17 26.33
CA LEU A 276 54.64 15.58 26.00
C LEU A 276 55.14 15.83 24.57
N VAL A 277 55.84 14.86 23.99
CA VAL A 277 56.50 15.00 22.67
C VAL A 277 55.81 14.20 21.58
N ALA A 278 54.99 13.21 21.94
CA ALA A 278 54.32 12.30 21.00
C ALA A 278 53.51 13.03 19.91
N ASP A 279 52.70 14.02 20.28
CA ASP A 279 51.87 14.77 19.33
C ASP A 279 52.74 15.60 18.36
N ALA A 280 53.79 16.26 18.88
CA ALA A 280 54.71 17.06 18.08
C ALA A 280 55.55 16.18 17.13
N LEU A 281 56.01 15.03 17.61
CA LEU A 281 56.74 14.04 16.82
C LEU A 281 55.88 13.49 15.69
N LEU A 282 54.62 13.15 15.98
CA LEU A 282 53.69 12.67 14.97
C LEU A 282 53.34 13.75 13.94
N HIS A 283 53.25 15.02 14.37
CA HIS A 283 53.06 16.16 13.47
C HIS A 283 54.24 16.31 12.50
N ALA A 284 55.47 16.35 13.02
CA ALA A 284 56.68 16.46 12.20
C ALA A 284 56.84 15.26 11.25
N ALA A 285 56.52 14.05 11.71
CA ALA A 285 56.52 12.85 10.87
C ALA A 285 55.49 12.93 9.73
N ALA A 286 54.31 13.49 10.00
CA ALA A 286 53.30 13.71 8.96
C ALA A 286 53.79 14.72 7.91
N GLU A 287 54.41 15.82 8.33
CA GLU A 287 54.97 16.83 7.42
C GLU A 287 56.11 16.26 6.57
N GLU A 288 57.00 15.46 7.17
CA GLU A 288 58.10 14.80 6.47
C GLU A 288 57.58 13.84 5.37
N LEU A 289 56.52 13.08 5.65
CA LEU A 289 55.91 12.16 4.68
C LEU A 289 55.17 12.89 3.56
N GLU A 290 54.52 14.02 3.86
CA GLU A 290 53.86 14.85 2.84
C GLU A 290 54.87 15.55 1.94
N ALA A 291 55.98 16.05 2.50
CA ALA A 291 57.06 16.67 1.73
C ALA A 291 57.72 15.68 0.75
N ALA A 292 57.70 14.37 1.05
CA ALA A 292 58.18 13.33 0.14
C ALA A 292 57.24 13.04 -1.04
N ALA A 293 56.06 13.68 -1.12
CA ALA A 293 55.11 13.61 -2.24
C ALA A 293 54.74 12.18 -2.73
N GLY A 294 54.77 11.19 -1.82
CA GLY A 294 54.48 9.79 -2.13
C GLY A 294 55.70 8.96 -2.55
N ASP A 295 56.83 9.58 -2.86
CA ASP A 295 58.11 8.91 -3.17
C ASP A 295 58.99 8.73 -1.92
N ALA A 296 58.34 8.53 -0.76
CA ALA A 296 59.06 8.23 0.46
C ALA A 296 59.87 6.93 0.29
N ASP A 297 61.09 6.91 0.81
CA ASP A 297 61.91 5.70 0.84
C ASP A 297 61.20 4.58 1.62
N ALA A 298 61.41 3.33 1.21
CA ALA A 298 60.92 2.16 1.94
C ALA A 298 61.41 2.17 3.40
N GLU A 299 62.65 2.57 3.67
CA GLU A 299 63.19 2.69 5.04
C GLU A 299 62.39 3.71 5.88
N VAL A 300 62.03 4.86 5.28
CA VAL A 300 61.24 5.92 5.94
C VAL A 300 59.81 5.45 6.22
N ARG A 301 59.19 4.71 5.29
CA ARG A 301 57.88 4.08 5.53
C ARG A 301 57.94 3.05 6.65
N THR A 302 58.98 2.21 6.69
CA THR A 302 59.18 1.27 7.79
C THR A 302 59.33 2.00 9.12
N ALA A 303 60.11 3.08 9.18
CA ALA A 303 60.26 3.91 10.37
C ALA A 303 58.91 4.50 10.84
N ALA A 304 58.07 4.96 9.90
CA ALA A 304 56.73 5.45 10.21
C ALA A 304 55.81 4.36 10.79
N VAL A 305 55.88 3.12 10.30
CA VAL A 305 55.14 1.99 10.89
C VAL A 305 55.57 1.73 12.33
N TRP A 306 56.87 1.78 12.61
CA TRP A 306 57.39 1.62 13.97
C TRP A 306 56.97 2.75 14.90
N LEU A 307 56.96 3.99 14.40
CA LEU A 307 56.42 5.14 15.12
C LEU A 307 54.95 4.90 15.50
N LEU A 308 54.11 4.51 14.54
CA LEU A 308 52.69 4.21 14.79
C LEU A 308 52.53 3.08 15.81
N ARG A 309 53.26 1.98 15.67
CA ARG A 309 53.19 0.83 16.58
C ARG A 309 53.52 1.21 18.02
N ARG A 310 54.53 2.05 18.23
CA ARG A 310 54.93 2.48 19.57
C ARG A 310 54.00 3.53 20.16
N LEU A 311 53.60 4.54 19.39
CA LEU A 311 52.64 5.55 19.84
C LEU A 311 51.31 4.91 20.27
N THR A 312 50.86 3.91 19.51
CA THR A 312 49.61 3.19 19.81
C THR A 312 49.74 2.30 21.04
N ALA A 313 50.89 1.63 21.24
CA ALA A 313 51.15 0.83 22.43
C ALA A 313 51.27 1.68 23.71
N ALA A 314 51.82 2.89 23.60
CA ALA A 314 51.99 3.79 24.73
C ALA A 314 50.68 4.49 25.17
N GLU A 315 49.65 4.52 24.32
CA GLU A 315 48.36 5.21 24.55
C GLU A 315 48.48 6.70 24.96
N VAL A 316 49.51 7.39 24.47
CA VAL A 316 49.86 8.75 24.93
C VAL A 316 49.29 9.90 24.08
N LEU A 317 48.53 9.61 23.01
CA LEU A 317 48.08 10.62 22.05
C LEU A 317 46.85 11.40 22.55
N THR A 318 46.75 12.67 22.15
CA THR A 318 45.57 13.53 22.42
C THR A 318 44.69 13.72 21.19
N THR A 319 43.54 14.40 21.31
CA THR A 319 42.66 14.68 20.17
C THR A 319 43.30 15.57 19.10
N ALA A 320 44.34 16.34 19.44
CA ALA A 320 45.13 17.11 18.47
C ALA A 320 45.88 16.20 17.48
N ALA A 321 46.15 14.95 17.86
CA ALA A 321 46.86 13.98 17.02
C ALA A 321 46.00 13.39 15.89
N ILE A 322 44.68 13.59 15.87
CA ILE A 322 43.79 12.93 14.88
C ILE A 322 44.23 13.21 13.43
N GLY A 323 44.51 14.47 13.11
CA GLY A 323 44.96 14.88 11.76
C GLY A 323 46.32 14.28 11.38
N PRO A 324 47.39 14.56 12.16
CA PRO A 324 48.71 13.95 11.94
C PRO A 324 48.68 12.43 11.86
N LEU A 325 47.96 11.75 12.77
CA LEU A 325 47.82 10.29 12.78
C LEU A 325 47.21 9.78 11.48
N GLY A 326 46.12 10.41 11.01
CA GLY A 326 45.50 10.09 9.73
C GLY A 326 46.46 10.24 8.55
N ARG A 327 47.23 11.34 8.50
CA ARG A 327 48.23 11.58 7.44
C ARG A 327 49.33 10.51 7.41
N VAL A 328 49.88 10.14 8.57
CA VAL A 328 50.91 9.10 8.66
C VAL A 328 50.33 7.74 8.24
N ILE A 329 49.15 7.36 8.73
CA ILE A 329 48.46 6.12 8.30
C ILE A 329 48.29 6.10 6.78
N ARG A 330 47.78 7.18 6.18
CA ARG A 330 47.59 7.30 4.72
C ARG A 330 48.89 7.11 3.94
N ALA A 331 50.00 7.65 4.44
CA ALA A 331 51.28 7.55 3.75
C ALA A 331 51.88 6.14 3.78
N VAL A 332 51.62 5.36 4.84
CA VAL A 332 52.18 4.00 5.00
C VAL A 332 51.32 2.90 4.39
N THR A 333 50.01 3.13 4.16
CA THR A 333 49.11 2.10 3.57
C THR A 333 49.53 1.64 2.17
N ALA A 334 50.31 2.42 1.43
CA ALA A 334 50.73 2.10 0.07
C ALA A 334 51.76 0.94 -0.04
N GLY A 335 52.32 0.45 1.06
CA GLY A 335 53.38 -0.58 1.01
C GLY A 335 53.55 -1.43 2.26
N VAL A 336 52.54 -1.49 3.12
CA VAL A 336 52.61 -2.18 4.43
C VAL A 336 51.42 -3.12 4.56
N GLU A 337 51.65 -4.27 5.19
CA GLU A 337 50.60 -5.23 5.50
C GLU A 337 49.51 -4.60 6.39
N PRO A 338 48.21 -4.73 6.05
CA PRO A 338 47.13 -4.08 6.78
C PRO A 338 47.11 -4.37 8.29
N MET A 339 47.60 -5.54 8.69
CA MET A 339 47.63 -5.99 10.10
C MET A 339 48.43 -5.04 11.00
N ASP A 340 49.49 -4.43 10.47
CA ASP A 340 50.35 -3.51 11.24
C ASP A 340 49.67 -2.15 11.49
N LEU A 341 48.63 -1.82 10.72
CA LEU A 341 47.90 -0.56 10.81
C LEU A 341 46.61 -0.66 11.63
N GLU A 342 46.17 -1.86 11.98
CA GLU A 342 44.95 -2.11 12.76
C GLU A 342 44.97 -1.42 14.14
N ALA A 343 46.10 -1.47 14.84
CA ALA A 343 46.27 -0.82 16.14
C ALA A 343 46.22 0.71 16.02
N ALA A 344 46.84 1.27 14.97
CA ALA A 344 46.82 2.70 14.68
C ALA A 344 45.41 3.20 14.35
N ALA A 345 44.65 2.45 13.54
CA ALA A 345 43.27 2.78 13.24
C ALA A 345 42.37 2.70 14.49
N ARG A 346 42.56 1.71 15.38
CA ARG A 346 41.82 1.66 16.66
C ARG A 346 42.15 2.83 17.58
N MET A 347 43.42 3.23 17.65
CA MET A 347 43.81 4.43 18.39
C MET A 347 43.15 5.67 17.80
N LEU A 348 43.15 5.82 16.47
CA LEU A 348 42.45 6.90 15.78
C LEU A 348 40.95 6.92 16.11
N ALA A 349 40.29 5.76 16.13
CA ALA A 349 38.88 5.64 16.54
C ALA A 349 38.64 6.06 17.99
N LYS A 350 39.55 5.71 18.91
CA LYS A 350 39.52 6.12 20.32
C LYS A 350 39.63 7.65 20.42
N LEU A 351 40.57 8.27 19.70
CA LEU A 351 40.75 9.72 19.68
C LEU A 351 39.53 10.45 19.09
N ILE A 352 38.98 9.97 17.98
CA ILE A 352 37.74 10.52 17.39
C ILE A 352 36.57 10.43 18.36
N SER A 353 36.47 9.34 19.12
CA SER A 353 35.40 9.16 20.12
C SER A 353 35.54 10.09 21.33
N LEU A 354 36.74 10.60 21.60
CA LEU A 354 37.01 11.57 22.67
C LEU A 354 36.85 13.02 22.21
N ALA A 355 36.92 13.29 20.91
CA ALA A 355 36.79 14.62 20.34
C ALA A 355 35.37 15.17 20.56
N LYS A 356 35.29 16.46 20.92
CA LYS A 356 34.00 17.13 21.11
C LYS A 356 33.42 17.58 19.77
N PRO A 357 32.09 17.70 19.63
CA PRO A 357 31.47 18.21 18.40
C PRO A 357 31.99 19.59 17.96
N ALA A 358 32.33 20.48 18.91
CA ALA A 358 32.89 21.80 18.62
C ALA A 358 34.31 21.74 18.01
N GLU A 359 35.08 20.69 18.29
CA GLU A 359 36.40 20.44 17.71
C GLU A 359 36.28 19.77 16.33
N GLY A 360 35.10 19.27 15.97
CA GLY A 360 34.85 18.52 14.74
C GLY A 360 35.12 19.30 13.45
N GLY A 361 35.13 20.64 13.49
CA GLY A 361 35.51 21.49 12.36
C GLY A 361 37.03 21.62 12.14
N MET A 362 37.84 21.33 13.15
CA MET A 362 39.31 21.37 13.04
C MET A 362 39.90 20.04 12.57
N VAL A 363 39.14 18.95 12.70
CA VAL A 363 39.60 17.63 12.29
C VAL A 363 39.37 17.46 10.78
N PRO A 364 40.43 17.17 10.00
CA PRO A 364 40.29 16.99 8.56
C PRO A 364 39.62 15.64 8.25
N VAL A 365 38.28 15.65 8.15
CA VAL A 365 37.45 14.45 7.91
C VAL A 365 37.92 13.66 6.69
N ASP A 366 38.28 14.36 5.61
CA ASP A 366 38.71 13.73 4.36
C ASP A 366 40.05 12.98 4.52
N VAL A 367 40.96 13.50 5.35
CA VAL A 367 42.23 12.84 5.67
C VAL A 367 42.00 11.57 6.47
N VAL A 368 41.09 11.60 7.45
CA VAL A 368 40.72 10.41 8.24
C VAL A 368 40.08 9.36 7.33
N ALA A 369 39.16 9.76 6.45
CA ALA A 369 38.47 8.87 5.54
C ALA A 369 39.45 8.20 4.56
N ASP A 370 40.34 8.97 3.93
CA ASP A 370 41.36 8.44 3.01
C ASP A 370 42.30 7.48 3.72
N ALA A 371 42.76 7.83 4.94
CA ALA A 371 43.67 7.01 5.73
C ALA A 371 43.13 5.60 5.99
N VAL A 372 41.83 5.48 6.31
CA VAL A 372 41.22 4.17 6.59
C VAL A 372 40.62 3.49 5.36
N SER A 373 40.49 4.19 4.24
CA SER A 373 39.85 3.64 3.03
C SER A 373 40.60 2.44 2.42
N ALA A 374 41.91 2.35 2.67
CA ALA A 374 42.75 1.24 2.22
C ALA A 374 42.70 0.01 3.15
N LEU A 375 42.21 0.17 4.38
CA LEU A 375 42.14 -0.92 5.35
C LEU A 375 40.95 -1.85 5.03
N PRO A 376 41.04 -3.17 5.30
CA PRO A 376 39.93 -4.08 5.03
C PRO A 376 38.75 -3.79 5.96
N LEU A 377 37.53 -3.78 5.40
CA LEU A 377 36.31 -3.65 6.18
C LEU A 377 35.90 -5.03 6.72
N ARG A 378 36.41 -5.41 7.90
CA ARG A 378 36.10 -6.70 8.54
C ARG A 378 35.55 -6.52 9.95
N PRO A 379 34.74 -7.46 10.48
CA PRO A 379 34.27 -7.39 11.86
C PRO A 379 35.44 -7.25 12.84
N GLY A 380 35.40 -6.23 13.70
CA GLY A 380 36.46 -5.95 14.69
C GLY A 380 37.74 -5.27 14.15
N SER A 381 37.78 -4.92 12.86
CA SER A 381 38.87 -4.13 12.28
C SER A 381 38.87 -2.69 12.82
N GLY A 382 40.03 -2.05 12.77
CA GLY A 382 40.24 -0.64 13.08
C GLY A 382 39.47 0.26 12.12
N ARG A 383 39.31 -0.11 10.84
CA ARG A 383 38.44 0.62 9.91
C ARG A 383 37.00 0.70 10.41
N VAL A 384 36.44 -0.44 10.85
CA VAL A 384 35.08 -0.48 11.43
C VAL A 384 34.98 0.41 12.67
N ALA A 385 35.99 0.39 13.54
CA ALA A 385 36.04 1.25 14.72
C ALA A 385 36.07 2.74 14.34
N VAL A 386 36.88 3.13 13.35
CA VAL A 386 36.98 4.52 12.88
C VAL A 386 35.68 4.97 12.24
N VAL A 387 35.08 4.17 11.35
CA VAL A 387 33.78 4.49 10.71
C VAL A 387 32.68 4.65 11.77
N ALA A 388 32.64 3.78 12.79
CA ALA A 388 31.67 3.88 13.87
C ALA A 388 31.86 5.13 14.73
N ALA A 389 33.11 5.51 15.02
CA ALA A 389 33.43 6.75 15.76
C ALA A 389 33.11 8.00 14.91
N ALA A 390 33.51 7.99 13.64
CA ALA A 390 33.26 9.06 12.68
C ALA A 390 31.76 9.29 12.45
N ALA A 391 30.94 8.23 12.41
CA ALA A 391 29.49 8.35 12.27
C ALA A 391 28.84 9.12 13.43
N ARG A 392 29.43 9.08 14.63
CA ARG A 392 28.93 9.83 15.80
C ARG A 392 29.30 11.29 15.74
N LEU A 393 30.49 11.60 15.22
CA LEU A 393 31.03 12.96 15.17
C LEU A 393 30.61 13.72 13.90
N TRP A 394 30.51 13.04 12.76
CA TRP A 394 30.16 13.59 11.44
C TRP A 394 29.11 12.72 10.72
N PRO A 395 27.87 12.63 11.24
CA PRO A 395 26.82 11.78 10.67
C PRO A 395 26.50 12.11 9.20
N ASP A 396 26.63 13.36 8.78
CA ASP A 396 26.29 13.79 7.41
C ASP A 396 27.35 13.40 6.37
N ARG A 397 28.60 13.19 6.81
CA ARG A 397 29.75 12.86 5.94
C ARG A 397 30.04 11.36 5.85
N ILE A 398 29.49 10.57 6.77
CA ILE A 398 29.76 9.12 6.78
C ILE A 398 29.18 8.39 5.57
N ALA A 399 28.23 9.00 4.87
CA ALA A 399 27.65 8.46 3.64
C ALA A 399 28.52 8.72 2.38
N ASP A 400 29.64 9.44 2.51
CA ASP A 400 30.54 9.72 1.38
C ASP A 400 31.27 8.44 0.94
N ALA A 401 31.41 8.24 -0.37
CA ALA A 401 31.91 7.00 -0.98
C ALA A 401 33.32 6.60 -0.51
N ILE A 402 34.14 7.59 -0.12
CA ILE A 402 35.50 7.41 0.39
C ILE A 402 35.56 6.45 1.60
N TRP A 403 34.60 6.53 2.53
CA TRP A 403 34.53 5.68 3.73
C TRP A 403 34.28 4.21 3.40
N TRP A 404 33.66 3.96 2.25
CA TRP A 404 33.18 2.66 1.80
C TRP A 404 33.95 2.13 0.60
N ARG A 405 35.03 2.82 0.18
CA ARG A 405 35.89 2.41 -0.93
C ARG A 405 36.39 0.97 -0.71
N GLY A 406 36.17 0.12 -1.69
CA GLY A 406 36.56 -1.30 -1.66
C GLY A 406 35.69 -2.21 -0.80
N ALA A 407 34.65 -1.71 -0.14
CA ALA A 407 33.74 -2.55 0.64
C ALA A 407 32.75 -3.28 -0.28
N SER A 408 32.60 -4.59 -0.11
CA SER A 408 31.51 -5.36 -0.73
C SER A 408 30.24 -5.32 0.13
N LEU A 409 29.09 -5.67 -0.46
CA LEU A 409 27.85 -5.83 0.31
C LEU A 409 28.03 -6.80 1.49
N LYS A 410 28.76 -7.90 1.26
CA LYS A 410 29.04 -8.90 2.30
C LYS A 410 29.82 -8.29 3.46
N ASP A 411 30.87 -7.52 3.18
CA ASP A 411 31.69 -6.90 4.23
C ASP A 411 30.87 -5.96 5.11
N VAL A 412 29.99 -5.17 4.50
CA VAL A 412 29.10 -4.25 5.23
C VAL A 412 28.08 -5.01 6.08
N VAL A 413 27.51 -6.10 5.54
CA VAL A 413 26.55 -6.96 6.27
C VAL A 413 27.23 -7.66 7.45
N ASP A 414 28.39 -8.27 7.25
CA ASP A 414 29.16 -8.96 8.29
C ASP A 414 29.53 -8.01 9.45
N CYS A 415 29.71 -6.72 9.15
CA CYS A 415 30.00 -5.68 10.15
C CYS A 415 28.76 -5.03 10.78
N ALA A 416 27.57 -5.22 10.19
CA ALA A 416 26.32 -4.59 10.64
C ALA A 416 25.82 -5.16 11.98
N ASP A 417 26.07 -6.44 12.26
CA ASP A 417 25.72 -7.04 13.55
C ASP A 417 26.62 -6.55 14.71
N GLY A 418 27.68 -5.80 14.40
CA GLY A 418 28.66 -5.29 15.36
C GLY A 418 28.81 -3.76 15.32
N GLY A 419 30.05 -3.30 15.15
CA GLY A 419 30.42 -1.88 15.27
C GLY A 419 29.70 -0.96 14.28
N LEU A 420 29.25 -1.45 13.13
CA LEU A 420 28.54 -0.65 12.13
C LEU A 420 27.01 -0.68 12.27
N GLY A 421 26.43 -1.46 13.18
CA GLY A 421 24.95 -1.59 13.25
C GLY A 421 24.21 -0.29 13.54
N GLY A 422 24.84 0.66 14.24
CA GLY A 422 24.29 2.01 14.39
C GLY A 422 24.41 2.85 13.11
N VAL A 423 25.48 2.64 12.34
CA VAL A 423 25.83 3.40 11.14
C VAL A 423 24.97 2.98 9.95
N THR A 424 24.75 1.68 9.75
CA THR A 424 23.93 1.13 8.65
C THR A 424 22.45 1.50 8.76
N ARG A 425 21.99 1.90 9.95
CA ARG A 425 20.62 2.39 10.19
C ARG A 425 20.41 3.86 9.83
N LEU A 426 21.48 4.62 9.58
CA LEU A 426 21.38 6.00 9.14
C LEU A 426 20.80 6.03 7.71
N GLY A 427 19.75 6.82 7.48
CA GLY A 427 19.08 6.89 6.19
C GLY A 427 20.02 7.25 5.04
N ALA A 428 20.91 8.22 5.24
CA ALA A 428 21.90 8.63 4.23
C ALA A 428 22.86 7.50 3.83
N VAL A 429 23.27 6.64 4.77
CA VAL A 429 24.10 5.45 4.50
C VAL A 429 23.27 4.40 3.76
N GLY A 430 22.02 4.19 4.17
CA GLY A 430 21.06 3.34 3.47
C GLY A 430 20.95 3.68 1.98
N GLU A 431 20.75 4.96 1.67
CA GLU A 431 20.51 5.44 0.30
C GLU A 431 21.78 5.55 -0.54
N ARG A 432 22.86 6.16 -0.01
CA ARG A 432 24.06 6.49 -0.79
C ARG A 432 25.09 5.36 -0.84
N VAL A 433 25.02 4.39 0.06
CA VAL A 433 26.02 3.32 0.20
C VAL A 433 25.38 1.95 0.05
N ILE A 434 24.42 1.61 0.91
CA ILE A 434 23.85 0.26 0.96
C ILE A 434 23.06 -0.03 -0.33
N ARG A 435 22.19 0.88 -0.77
CA ARG A 435 21.37 0.69 -1.97
C ARG A 435 22.22 0.45 -3.25
N PRO A 436 23.28 1.24 -3.56
CA PRO A 436 24.17 0.91 -4.67
C PRO A 436 24.85 -0.46 -4.57
N LEU A 437 25.33 -0.85 -3.39
CA LEU A 437 25.95 -2.17 -3.17
C LEU A 437 24.94 -3.32 -3.35
N VAL A 438 23.72 -3.14 -2.84
CA VAL A 438 22.60 -4.08 -3.03
C VAL A 438 22.24 -4.20 -4.50
N ASN A 439 22.14 -3.09 -5.23
CA ASN A 439 21.85 -3.10 -6.66
C ASN A 439 22.93 -3.80 -7.48
N ALA A 440 24.21 -3.56 -7.16
CA ALA A 440 25.34 -4.22 -7.82
C ALA A 440 25.29 -5.75 -7.58
N GLU A 441 25.04 -6.19 -6.34
CA GLU A 441 24.94 -7.63 -6.02
C GLU A 441 23.69 -8.26 -6.68
N LEU A 442 22.54 -7.57 -6.68
CA LEU A 442 21.32 -8.02 -7.37
C LEU A 442 21.54 -8.20 -8.87
N ALA A 443 22.26 -7.26 -9.50
CA ALA A 443 22.58 -7.31 -10.92
C ALA A 443 23.49 -8.51 -11.26
N GLY A 444 24.46 -8.81 -10.40
CA GLY A 444 25.40 -9.93 -10.57
C GLY A 444 24.88 -11.30 -10.11
N ALA A 445 23.76 -11.35 -9.36
CA ALA A 445 23.25 -12.60 -8.81
C ALA A 445 22.64 -13.52 -9.90
N THR A 446 23.32 -14.65 -10.13
CA THR A 446 22.91 -15.68 -11.11
C THR A 446 22.67 -17.05 -10.46
N THR A 447 22.86 -17.18 -9.15
CA THR A 447 22.76 -18.46 -8.43
C THR A 447 21.73 -18.40 -7.30
N ARG A 448 21.08 -19.54 -7.02
CA ARG A 448 20.16 -19.70 -5.88
C ARG A 448 20.81 -19.39 -4.53
N ARG A 449 22.11 -19.63 -4.37
CA ARG A 449 22.85 -19.25 -3.15
C ARG A 449 22.92 -17.72 -2.99
N ALA A 450 23.16 -16.98 -4.07
CA ALA A 450 23.15 -15.52 -4.04
C ALA A 450 21.75 -14.98 -3.70
N LEU A 451 20.70 -15.55 -4.30
CA LEU A 451 19.31 -15.24 -3.97
C LEU A 451 19.00 -15.44 -2.48
N SER A 452 19.29 -16.62 -1.93
CA SER A 452 19.05 -16.92 -0.51
C SER A 452 19.77 -15.97 0.42
N ARG A 453 21.02 -15.61 0.10
CA ARG A 453 21.80 -14.62 0.88
C ARG A 453 21.17 -13.23 0.82
N LEU A 454 20.69 -12.78 -0.34
CA LEU A 454 20.04 -11.48 -0.50
C LEU A 454 18.68 -11.40 0.20
N LEU A 455 17.91 -12.49 0.18
CA LEU A 455 16.65 -12.59 0.92
C LEU A 455 16.85 -12.72 2.44
N GLY A 456 17.99 -13.23 2.86
CA GLY A 456 18.39 -13.35 4.27
C GLY A 456 19.13 -12.13 4.82
N LEU A 457 19.15 -11.00 4.10
CA LEU A 457 19.79 -9.78 4.57
C LEU A 457 19.09 -9.23 5.83
N PRO A 458 19.82 -8.55 6.74
CA PRO A 458 19.21 -7.85 7.87
C PRO A 458 18.18 -6.81 7.41
N ALA A 459 17.20 -6.49 8.26
CA ALA A 459 16.04 -5.71 7.90
C ALA A 459 16.37 -4.33 7.29
N GLU A 460 17.41 -3.66 7.80
CA GLU A 460 17.88 -2.37 7.29
C GLU A 460 18.40 -2.44 5.84
N PHE A 461 19.00 -3.56 5.43
CA PHE A 461 19.43 -3.80 4.05
C PHE A 461 18.25 -4.25 3.19
N ALA A 462 17.36 -5.08 3.75
CA ALA A 462 16.17 -5.55 3.05
C ALA A 462 15.25 -4.39 2.63
N ARG A 463 15.17 -3.31 3.42
CA ARG A 463 14.45 -2.08 3.06
C ARG A 463 15.01 -1.38 1.82
N GLN A 464 16.27 -1.62 1.46
CA GLN A 464 16.92 -1.03 0.29
C GLN A 464 16.77 -1.89 -0.97
N LEU A 465 16.12 -3.05 -0.88
CA LEU A 465 15.88 -3.93 -2.03
C LEU A 465 14.81 -3.31 -2.96
N PRO A 466 15.15 -2.94 -4.21
CA PRO A 466 14.16 -2.52 -5.19
C PRO A 466 13.34 -3.73 -5.63
N GLY A 467 12.01 -3.65 -5.55
CA GLY A 467 11.12 -4.78 -5.89
C GLY A 467 11.27 -5.27 -7.33
N ASP A 468 11.48 -4.35 -8.27
CA ASP A 468 11.76 -4.60 -9.69
C ASP A 468 13.11 -5.28 -9.92
N ALA A 469 14.16 -4.85 -9.21
CA ALA A 469 15.48 -5.48 -9.28
C ALA A 469 15.47 -6.89 -8.68
N VAL A 470 14.74 -7.10 -7.58
CA VAL A 470 14.51 -8.42 -6.99
C VAL A 470 13.76 -9.32 -7.97
N ALA A 471 12.66 -8.85 -8.57
CA ALA A 471 11.94 -9.61 -9.60
C ALA A 471 12.81 -9.92 -10.82
N GLY A 472 13.66 -8.98 -11.24
CA GLY A 472 14.66 -9.19 -12.30
C GLY A 472 15.68 -10.29 -11.96
N MET A 473 16.16 -10.31 -10.71
CA MET A 473 17.03 -11.37 -10.21
C MET A 473 16.32 -12.73 -10.17
N PHE A 474 15.09 -12.81 -9.62
CA PHE A 474 14.32 -14.06 -9.61
C PHE A 474 14.12 -14.62 -11.02
N ARG A 475 13.77 -13.76 -12.00
CA ARG A 475 13.65 -14.17 -13.40
C ARG A 475 14.97 -14.67 -14.00
N ARG A 476 16.09 -13.97 -13.74
CA ARG A 476 17.42 -14.42 -14.21
C ARG A 476 17.78 -15.80 -13.65
N ILE A 477 17.58 -16.00 -12.35
CA ILE A 477 17.94 -17.26 -11.67
C ILE A 477 16.98 -18.37 -12.08
N GLY A 478 15.67 -18.10 -12.15
CA GLY A 478 14.64 -19.06 -12.53
C GLY A 478 14.82 -19.64 -13.94
N ARG A 479 15.46 -18.91 -14.86
CA ARG A 479 15.82 -19.45 -16.20
C ARG A 479 16.81 -20.61 -16.13
N ASN A 480 17.67 -20.63 -15.11
CA ASN A 480 18.75 -21.62 -14.97
C ASN A 480 18.54 -22.58 -13.78
N ASP A 481 17.69 -22.24 -12.82
CA ASP A 481 17.37 -23.04 -11.64
C ASP A 481 15.85 -23.34 -11.60
N PRO A 482 15.43 -24.59 -11.86
CA PRO A 482 14.01 -24.94 -12.01
C PRO A 482 13.21 -24.78 -10.72
N ILE A 483 13.86 -24.81 -9.54
CA ILE A 483 13.17 -24.62 -8.26
C ILE A 483 12.75 -23.15 -8.12
N VAL A 484 13.65 -22.22 -8.45
CA VAL A 484 13.36 -20.79 -8.45
C VAL A 484 12.35 -20.45 -9.55
N GLY A 485 12.44 -21.13 -10.70
CA GLY A 485 11.43 -21.05 -11.77
C GLY A 485 10.02 -21.39 -11.26
N GLY A 486 9.84 -22.55 -10.62
CA GLY A 486 8.54 -22.94 -10.07
C GLY A 486 8.00 -21.98 -8.99
N TRP A 487 8.88 -21.39 -8.16
CA TRP A 487 8.47 -20.32 -7.24
C TRP A 487 8.03 -19.06 -7.96
N LEU A 488 8.74 -18.65 -9.02
CA LEU A 488 8.37 -17.51 -9.83
C LEU A 488 7.00 -17.74 -10.49
N ASP A 489 6.76 -18.92 -11.04
CA ASP A 489 5.48 -19.27 -11.68
C ASP A 489 4.32 -19.20 -10.67
N THR A 490 4.54 -19.73 -9.46
CA THR A 490 3.55 -19.69 -8.37
C THR A 490 3.30 -18.25 -7.87
N LEU A 491 4.36 -17.47 -7.65
CA LEU A 491 4.26 -16.11 -7.09
C LEU A 491 3.75 -15.08 -8.10
N SER A 492 4.05 -15.28 -9.37
CA SER A 492 3.59 -14.40 -10.43
C SER A 492 2.12 -14.65 -10.77
N ASP A 493 1.52 -15.72 -10.21
CA ASP A 493 0.13 -16.15 -10.42
C ASP A 493 -0.25 -16.10 -11.91
N ILE A 494 0.70 -16.49 -12.77
CA ILE A 494 0.59 -16.36 -14.23
C ILE A 494 -0.63 -17.12 -14.72
N GLU A 495 -0.89 -18.30 -14.15
CA GLU A 495 -2.06 -19.10 -14.47
C GLU A 495 -3.38 -18.38 -14.15
N ARG A 496 -3.46 -17.66 -13.02
CA ARG A 496 -4.65 -16.86 -12.71
C ARG A 496 -4.75 -15.63 -13.59
N ALA A 497 -3.65 -14.94 -13.87
CA ALA A 497 -3.65 -13.81 -14.79
C ALA A 497 -4.12 -14.23 -16.20
N ASP A 498 -3.67 -15.39 -16.68
CA ASP A 498 -4.09 -15.94 -17.97
C ASP A 498 -5.51 -16.52 -17.93
N ALA A 499 -5.98 -17.03 -16.79
CA ALA A 499 -7.38 -17.41 -16.59
C ALA A 499 -8.30 -16.18 -16.64
N LEU A 500 -7.94 -15.10 -15.94
CA LEU A 500 -8.69 -13.84 -15.96
C LEU A 500 -8.71 -13.19 -17.34
N ARG A 501 -7.60 -13.25 -18.10
CA ARG A 501 -7.58 -12.78 -19.49
C ARG A 501 -8.54 -13.58 -20.37
N ARG A 502 -8.52 -14.91 -20.26
CA ARG A 502 -9.48 -15.77 -20.99
C ARG A 502 -10.92 -15.48 -20.60
N GLU A 503 -11.21 -15.28 -19.32
CA GLU A 503 -12.54 -14.90 -18.84
C GLU A 503 -12.99 -13.54 -19.41
N VAL A 504 -12.10 -12.55 -19.45
CA VAL A 504 -12.38 -11.24 -20.08
C VAL A 504 -12.66 -11.39 -21.58
N ASP A 505 -11.89 -12.19 -22.30
CA ASP A 505 -12.09 -12.44 -23.73
C ASP A 505 -13.40 -13.21 -24.00
N GLU A 506 -13.74 -14.18 -23.15
CA GLU A 506 -15.01 -14.93 -23.20
C GLU A 506 -16.21 -14.01 -22.94
N VAL A 507 -16.15 -13.16 -21.90
CA VAL A 507 -17.21 -12.20 -21.57
C VAL A 507 -17.38 -11.17 -22.69
N ARG A 508 -16.27 -10.70 -23.28
CA ARG A 508 -16.30 -9.78 -24.41
C ARG A 508 -16.98 -10.40 -25.63
N THR A 509 -16.61 -11.64 -25.97
CA THR A 509 -17.23 -12.38 -27.08
C THR A 509 -18.73 -12.62 -26.82
N ALA A 510 -19.09 -12.98 -25.59
CA ALA A 510 -20.49 -13.15 -25.19
C ALA A 510 -21.28 -11.83 -25.30
N ALA A 511 -20.70 -10.71 -24.88
CA ALA A 511 -21.33 -9.39 -25.02
C ALA A 511 -21.53 -9.00 -26.49
N GLU A 512 -20.51 -9.19 -27.34
CA GLU A 512 -20.61 -8.93 -28.79
C GLU A 512 -21.73 -9.76 -29.44
N THR A 513 -21.83 -11.05 -29.09
CA THR A 513 -22.92 -11.90 -29.60
C THR A 513 -24.30 -11.50 -29.06
N ALA A 514 -24.39 -11.02 -27.82
CA ALA A 514 -25.64 -10.55 -27.23
C ALA A 514 -26.13 -9.26 -27.92
N VAL A 515 -25.22 -8.33 -28.21
CA VAL A 515 -25.52 -7.10 -28.98
C VAL A 515 -26.01 -7.47 -30.38
N ALA A 516 -25.31 -8.37 -31.09
CA ALA A 516 -25.75 -8.80 -32.42
C ALA A 516 -27.15 -9.46 -32.41
N ARG A 517 -27.47 -10.25 -31.37
CA ARG A 517 -28.82 -10.81 -31.20
C ARG A 517 -29.87 -9.75 -30.91
N ALA A 518 -29.54 -8.75 -30.09
CA ALA A 518 -30.44 -7.65 -29.78
C ALA A 518 -30.73 -6.79 -31.02
N GLU A 519 -29.72 -6.51 -31.84
CA GLU A 519 -29.88 -5.81 -33.12
C GLU A 519 -30.74 -6.61 -34.11
N ALA A 520 -30.49 -7.92 -34.25
CA ALA A 520 -31.31 -8.79 -35.10
C ALA A 520 -32.77 -8.84 -34.64
N ALA A 521 -33.01 -8.95 -33.33
CA ALA A 521 -34.36 -8.94 -32.76
C ALA A 521 -35.05 -7.58 -32.95
N ALA A 522 -34.31 -6.46 -32.87
CA ALA A 522 -34.85 -5.13 -33.12
C ALA A 522 -35.26 -4.95 -34.60
N LEU A 523 -34.48 -5.48 -35.53
CA LEU A 523 -34.82 -5.49 -36.97
C LEU A 523 -36.07 -6.33 -37.24
N GLU A 524 -36.16 -7.53 -36.69
CA GLU A 524 -37.34 -8.40 -36.82
C GLU A 524 -38.59 -7.75 -36.23
N ALA A 525 -38.47 -7.12 -35.05
CA ALA A 525 -39.57 -6.40 -34.42
C ALA A 525 -40.06 -5.20 -35.27
N ALA A 526 -39.14 -4.48 -35.91
CA ALA A 526 -39.48 -3.38 -36.81
C ALA A 526 -40.19 -3.87 -38.09
N GLU A 527 -39.76 -5.01 -38.64
CA GLU A 527 -40.40 -5.65 -39.79
C GLU A 527 -41.83 -6.13 -39.44
N LEU A 528 -41.99 -6.82 -38.31
CA LEU A 528 -43.30 -7.29 -37.83
C LEU A 528 -44.26 -6.13 -37.58
N ARG A 529 -43.79 -5.03 -36.99
CA ARG A 529 -44.60 -3.81 -36.83
C ARG A 529 -45.04 -3.26 -38.17
N SER A 530 -44.12 -3.12 -39.12
CA SER A 530 -44.42 -2.66 -40.48
C SER A 530 -45.39 -3.58 -41.24
N ARG A 531 -45.39 -4.89 -40.94
CA ARG A 531 -46.37 -5.83 -41.48
C ARG A 531 -47.74 -5.66 -40.82
N SER A 532 -47.77 -5.46 -39.50
CA SER A 532 -49.02 -5.19 -38.75
C SER A 532 -49.68 -3.91 -39.25
N ASP A 533 -48.92 -2.82 -39.39
CA ASP A 533 -49.43 -1.53 -39.86
C ASP A 533 -50.04 -1.65 -41.26
N ARG A 534 -49.40 -2.42 -42.16
CA ARG A 534 -49.94 -2.71 -43.49
C ARG A 534 -51.23 -3.52 -43.46
N LEU A 535 -51.32 -4.52 -42.57
CA LEU A 535 -52.52 -5.34 -42.42
C LEU A 535 -53.67 -4.52 -41.82
N GLU A 536 -53.39 -3.67 -40.83
CA GLU A 536 -54.37 -2.75 -40.26
C GLU A 536 -54.91 -1.77 -41.31
N GLU A 537 -54.03 -1.20 -42.14
CA GLU A 537 -54.45 -0.29 -43.21
C GLU A 537 -55.29 -1.00 -44.28
N MET A 538 -54.90 -2.22 -44.66
CA MET A 538 -55.69 -3.04 -45.59
C MET A 538 -57.08 -3.36 -45.01
N LEU A 539 -57.17 -3.74 -43.74
CA LEU A 539 -58.44 -3.99 -43.06
C LEU A 539 -59.31 -2.73 -42.95
N ARG A 540 -58.71 -1.56 -42.70
CA ARG A 540 -59.43 -0.27 -42.73
C ARG A 540 -59.98 0.03 -44.11
N SER A 541 -59.16 -0.13 -45.15
CA SER A 541 -59.59 0.06 -46.54
C SER A 541 -60.75 -0.88 -46.93
N GLU A 542 -60.65 -2.16 -46.58
CA GLU A 542 -61.73 -3.13 -46.84
C GLU A 542 -63.01 -2.79 -46.05
N HIS A 543 -62.87 -2.34 -44.80
CA HIS A 543 -64.00 -1.91 -44.00
C HIS A 543 -64.70 -0.69 -44.61
N ASP A 544 -63.93 0.33 -45.01
CA ASP A 544 -64.45 1.54 -45.64
C ASP A 544 -65.13 1.24 -46.97
N GLU A 545 -64.56 0.34 -47.78
CA GLU A 545 -65.19 -0.15 -49.02
C GLU A 545 -66.51 -0.87 -48.71
N ALA A 546 -66.54 -1.76 -47.71
CA ALA A 546 -67.75 -2.47 -47.30
C ALA A 546 -68.83 -1.54 -46.72
N VAL A 547 -68.44 -0.48 -46.00
CA VAL A 547 -69.36 0.57 -45.53
C VAL A 547 -69.90 1.38 -46.72
N GLY A 548 -69.03 1.76 -47.67
CA GLY A 548 -69.40 2.45 -48.89
C GLY A 548 -70.40 1.65 -49.75
N LEU A 549 -70.12 0.36 -49.96
CA LEU A 549 -71.01 -0.56 -50.68
C LEU A 549 -72.37 -0.69 -49.99
N ARG A 550 -72.41 -0.86 -48.66
CA ARG A 550 -73.67 -0.92 -47.91
C ARG A 550 -74.48 0.37 -48.01
N SER A 551 -73.83 1.53 -47.89
CA SER A 551 -74.50 2.82 -48.05
C SER A 551 -75.06 3.02 -49.47
N ALA A 552 -74.31 2.60 -50.50
CA ALA A 552 -74.78 2.63 -51.88
C ALA A 552 -75.98 1.69 -52.11
N GLN A 553 -75.93 0.46 -51.58
CA GLN A 553 -77.04 -0.50 -51.64
C GLN A 553 -78.28 0.03 -50.93
N GLU A 554 -78.14 0.58 -49.72
CA GLU A 554 -79.26 1.16 -48.97
C GLU A 554 -79.90 2.31 -49.75
N ARG A 555 -79.10 3.19 -50.35
CA ARG A 555 -79.57 4.27 -51.20
C ARG A 555 -80.32 3.73 -52.42
N GLN A 556 -79.79 2.69 -53.08
CA GLN A 556 -80.41 2.08 -54.24
C GLN A 556 -81.77 1.46 -53.87
N ILE A 557 -81.82 0.68 -52.79
CA ILE A 557 -83.08 0.13 -52.24
C ILE A 557 -84.09 1.26 -52.00
N ARG A 558 -83.66 2.38 -51.41
CA ARG A 558 -84.53 3.54 -51.16
C ARG A 558 -85.06 4.16 -52.46
N ILE A 559 -84.23 4.29 -53.48
CA ILE A 559 -84.62 4.78 -54.81
C ILE A 559 -85.65 3.83 -55.44
N ASP A 560 -85.39 2.53 -55.38
CA ASP A 560 -86.27 1.51 -55.96
C ASP A 560 -87.64 1.48 -55.25
N VAL A 561 -87.66 1.63 -53.92
CA VAL A 561 -88.90 1.77 -53.14
C VAL A 561 -89.68 3.03 -53.53
N VAL A 562 -89.01 4.19 -53.65
CA VAL A 562 -89.67 5.44 -54.05
C VAL A 562 -90.20 5.36 -55.47
N ARG A 563 -89.47 4.72 -56.40
CA ARG A 563 -89.92 4.51 -57.78
C ARG A 563 -91.17 3.62 -57.82
N ALA A 564 -91.16 2.50 -57.11
CA ALA A 564 -92.32 1.62 -57.02
C ALA A 564 -93.57 2.34 -56.45
N LEU A 565 -93.38 3.24 -55.46
CA LEU A 565 -94.45 4.07 -54.92
C LEU A 565 -94.96 5.13 -55.91
N ALA A 566 -94.07 5.73 -56.69
CA ALA A 566 -94.43 6.70 -57.72
C ALA A 566 -95.22 6.04 -58.86
N ASP A 567 -94.79 4.86 -59.33
CA ASP A 567 -95.51 4.08 -60.34
C ASP A 567 -96.91 3.68 -59.84
N LEU A 568 -97.02 3.28 -58.58
CA LEU A 568 -98.31 3.00 -57.94
C LEU A 568 -99.21 4.24 -57.86
N ALA A 569 -98.65 5.40 -57.48
CA ALA A 569 -99.41 6.64 -57.42
C ALA A 569 -99.92 7.04 -58.82
N ALA A 570 -99.08 6.94 -59.85
CA ALA A 570 -99.46 7.23 -61.23
C ALA A 570 -100.57 6.29 -61.73
N GLU A 571 -100.47 4.98 -61.50
CA GLU A 571 -101.50 4.02 -61.93
C GLU A 571 -102.83 4.24 -61.19
N VAL A 572 -102.79 4.64 -59.90
CA VAL A 572 -104.00 5.03 -59.15
C VAL A 572 -104.63 6.31 -59.70
N GLU A 573 -103.83 7.32 -60.06
CA GLU A 573 -104.31 8.57 -60.67
C GLU A 573 -104.92 8.34 -62.05
N GLU A 574 -104.29 7.50 -62.89
CA GLU A 574 -104.79 7.11 -64.21
C GLU A 574 -106.16 6.40 -64.10
N LEU A 575 -106.26 5.40 -63.22
CA LEU A 575 -107.51 4.66 -63.00
C LEU A 575 -108.64 5.56 -62.45
N ALA A 576 -108.29 6.55 -61.62
CA ALA A 576 -109.24 7.52 -61.10
C ALA A 576 -109.73 8.49 -62.20
N ALA A 577 -108.86 8.93 -63.10
CA ALA A 577 -109.21 9.79 -64.24
C ALA A 577 -110.19 9.09 -65.20
N ASP A 578 -110.01 7.79 -65.41
CA ASP A 578 -110.87 6.95 -66.27
C ASP A 578 -112.24 6.60 -65.66
N ARG A 579 -112.57 7.14 -64.48
CA ARG A 579 -113.80 6.84 -63.71
C ARG A 579 -113.97 5.36 -63.40
N THR A 580 -112.86 4.64 -63.26
CA THR A 580 -112.86 3.23 -62.89
C THR A 580 -113.53 3.07 -61.51
N GLY A 581 -114.48 2.15 -61.40
CA GLY A 581 -115.17 1.91 -60.13
C GLY A 581 -114.19 1.55 -59.01
N PRO A 582 -114.40 2.01 -57.75
CA PRO A 582 -113.45 1.87 -56.66
C PRO A 582 -113.06 0.42 -56.33
N GLY A 583 -113.91 -0.56 -56.65
CA GLY A 583 -113.60 -1.98 -56.50
C GLY A 583 -112.51 -2.47 -57.47
N VAL A 584 -112.55 -2.03 -58.73
CA VAL A 584 -111.57 -2.42 -59.75
C VAL A 584 -110.21 -1.79 -59.46
N LEU A 585 -110.19 -0.55 -58.93
CA LEU A 585 -108.97 0.12 -58.47
C LEU A 585 -108.33 -0.64 -57.30
N ALA A 586 -109.12 -1.07 -56.31
CA ALA A 586 -108.61 -1.86 -55.18
C ALA A 586 -108.06 -3.23 -55.61
N ASP A 587 -108.73 -3.92 -56.55
CA ASP A 587 -108.25 -5.20 -57.06
C ASP A 587 -106.97 -5.06 -57.88
N ARG A 588 -106.83 -3.98 -58.65
CA ARG A 588 -105.62 -3.67 -59.42
C ARG A 588 -104.44 -3.34 -58.52
N VAL A 589 -104.63 -2.50 -57.50
CA VAL A 589 -103.61 -2.21 -56.48
C VAL A 589 -103.19 -3.49 -55.76
N ARG A 590 -104.13 -4.38 -55.41
CA ARG A 590 -103.79 -5.68 -54.81
C ARG A 590 -102.97 -6.55 -55.76
N ALA A 591 -103.28 -6.57 -57.06
CA ALA A 591 -102.52 -7.33 -58.05
C ALA A 591 -101.07 -6.81 -58.19
N MET A 592 -100.86 -5.49 -58.17
CA MET A 592 -99.51 -4.88 -58.20
C MET A 592 -98.72 -5.18 -56.92
N VAL A 593 -99.36 -5.06 -55.77
CA VAL A 593 -98.76 -5.38 -54.47
C VAL A 593 -98.36 -6.85 -54.42
N ALA A 594 -99.22 -7.75 -54.91
CA ALA A 594 -98.91 -9.17 -55.06
C ALA A 594 -97.74 -9.45 -56.02
N ALA A 595 -97.63 -8.72 -57.13
CA ALA A 595 -96.50 -8.84 -58.06
C ALA A 595 -95.14 -8.47 -57.41
N ASN A 596 -95.17 -7.66 -56.35
CA ASN A 596 -94.00 -7.32 -55.54
C ASN A 596 -93.79 -8.28 -54.34
N GLY A 597 -94.45 -9.44 -54.35
CA GLY A 597 -94.33 -10.46 -53.31
C GLY A 597 -95.02 -10.12 -51.99
N LEU A 598 -95.85 -9.07 -51.96
CA LEU A 598 -96.67 -8.74 -50.80
C LEU A 598 -97.99 -9.51 -50.87
N GLU A 599 -98.16 -10.42 -49.92
CA GLU A 599 -99.39 -11.20 -49.78
C GLU A 599 -100.32 -10.50 -48.78
N PRO A 600 -101.59 -10.27 -49.15
CA PRO A 600 -102.56 -9.71 -48.22
C PRO A 600 -102.90 -10.71 -47.12
N ILE A 601 -103.01 -10.22 -45.89
CA ILE A 601 -103.49 -10.98 -44.74
C ILE A 601 -105.02 -10.87 -44.76
N GLY A 602 -105.63 -11.76 -45.55
CA GLY A 602 -107.06 -11.83 -45.83
C GLY A 602 -107.63 -10.64 -46.62
N ALA A 603 -108.91 -10.71 -46.97
CA ALA A 603 -109.62 -9.66 -47.71
C ALA A 603 -110.46 -8.78 -46.76
N ALA A 604 -110.60 -7.50 -47.08
CA ALA A 604 -111.52 -6.63 -46.34
C ALA A 604 -112.95 -7.20 -46.40
N GLY A 605 -113.61 -7.31 -45.25
CA GLY A 605 -114.93 -7.92 -45.09
C GLY A 605 -114.92 -9.44 -44.96
N ALA A 606 -113.78 -10.13 -45.11
CA ALA A 606 -113.69 -11.57 -44.88
C ALA A 606 -113.57 -11.87 -43.39
N ASP A 607 -114.22 -12.95 -42.95
CA ASP A 607 -114.03 -13.51 -41.62
C ASP A 607 -112.82 -14.44 -41.61
N ALA A 608 -111.96 -14.29 -40.59
CA ALA A 608 -110.78 -15.12 -40.40
C ALA A 608 -110.55 -15.39 -38.90
N PRO A 609 -109.93 -16.52 -38.52
CA PRO A 609 -109.54 -16.76 -37.13
C PRO A 609 -108.50 -15.74 -36.68
N PHE A 610 -108.67 -15.17 -35.48
CA PHE A 610 -107.77 -14.18 -34.93
C PHE A 610 -106.39 -14.77 -34.63
N ASP A 611 -105.36 -14.32 -35.35
CA ASP A 611 -103.97 -14.60 -35.04
C ASP A 611 -103.30 -13.32 -34.53
N PRO A 612 -102.87 -13.22 -33.25
CA PRO A 612 -102.19 -12.05 -32.72
C PRO A 612 -100.90 -11.69 -33.47
N ALA A 613 -100.26 -12.65 -34.15
CA ALA A 613 -99.08 -12.40 -34.97
C ALA A 613 -99.43 -11.63 -36.25
N LEU A 614 -100.57 -11.94 -36.87
CA LEU A 614 -100.97 -11.38 -38.17
C LEU A 614 -102.04 -10.28 -38.07
N HIS A 615 -102.76 -10.20 -36.96
CA HIS A 615 -103.92 -9.33 -36.77
C HIS A 615 -103.73 -8.34 -35.62
N LYS A 616 -104.30 -7.15 -35.77
CA LYS A 616 -104.40 -6.09 -34.76
C LYS A 616 -105.89 -5.77 -34.54
N PRO A 617 -106.47 -6.10 -33.37
CA PRO A 617 -107.88 -5.82 -33.12
C PRO A 617 -108.09 -4.31 -32.99
N ILE A 618 -109.14 -3.78 -33.63
CA ILE A 618 -109.54 -2.37 -33.52
C ILE A 618 -110.30 -2.14 -32.21
N ALA A 619 -111.12 -3.11 -31.79
CA ALA A 619 -111.85 -3.10 -30.54
C ALA A 619 -111.88 -4.50 -29.92
N GLY A 620 -111.86 -4.56 -28.58
CA GLY A 620 -111.85 -5.81 -27.82
C GLY A 620 -110.49 -6.52 -27.77
N ARG A 621 -110.45 -7.65 -27.08
CA ARG A 621 -109.31 -8.59 -27.04
C ARG A 621 -109.81 -9.98 -27.43
N PRO A 622 -110.06 -10.24 -28.73
CA PRO A 622 -110.45 -11.56 -29.20
C PRO A 622 -109.38 -12.57 -28.78
N ALA A 623 -109.80 -13.75 -28.31
CA ALA A 623 -108.87 -14.82 -28.01
C ALA A 623 -108.27 -15.35 -29.32
N PRO A 624 -107.03 -15.89 -29.31
CA PRO A 624 -106.48 -16.54 -30.49
C PRO A 624 -107.45 -17.60 -31.03
N GLY A 625 -107.71 -17.57 -32.34
CA GLY A 625 -108.67 -18.46 -33.01
C GLY A 625 -110.12 -17.97 -33.02
N THR A 626 -110.48 -16.92 -32.27
CA THR A 626 -111.83 -16.31 -32.35
C THR A 626 -112.07 -15.73 -33.74
N GLN A 627 -113.26 -15.93 -34.33
CA GLN A 627 -113.59 -15.35 -35.62
C GLN A 627 -113.62 -13.82 -35.54
N VAL A 628 -112.90 -13.17 -36.46
CA VAL A 628 -112.84 -11.72 -36.56
C VAL A 628 -113.05 -11.31 -38.02
N THR A 629 -113.77 -10.21 -38.23
CA THR A 629 -113.96 -9.66 -39.56
C THR A 629 -112.80 -8.71 -39.88
N ILE A 630 -112.15 -8.90 -41.02
CA ILE A 630 -111.02 -8.06 -41.45
C ILE A 630 -111.56 -6.72 -41.94
N ILE A 631 -111.23 -5.64 -41.24
CA ILE A 631 -111.65 -4.27 -41.60
C ILE A 631 -110.64 -3.64 -42.58
N ARG A 632 -109.35 -3.88 -42.36
CA ARG A 632 -108.28 -3.44 -43.26
C ARG A 632 -107.26 -4.57 -43.44
N PRO A 633 -106.97 -5.02 -44.67
CA PRO A 633 -106.00 -6.06 -44.90
C PRO A 633 -104.60 -5.61 -44.44
N GLY A 634 -103.88 -6.54 -43.81
CA GLY A 634 -102.45 -6.41 -43.57
C GLY A 634 -101.66 -6.94 -44.75
N TYR A 635 -100.33 -6.83 -44.70
CA TYR A 635 -99.47 -7.39 -45.74
C TYR A 635 -98.26 -8.06 -45.10
N ARG A 636 -97.85 -9.18 -45.69
CA ARG A 636 -96.56 -9.81 -45.44
C ARG A 636 -95.80 -9.88 -46.74
N TRP A 637 -94.50 -9.62 -46.69
CA TRP A 637 -93.62 -9.74 -47.83
C TRP A 637 -92.93 -11.09 -47.77
N ARG A 638 -93.00 -11.87 -48.85
CA ARG A 638 -92.21 -13.10 -48.97
C ARG A 638 -90.98 -12.80 -49.82
N ALA A 639 -89.81 -12.81 -49.18
CA ALA A 639 -88.53 -12.66 -49.84
C ALA A 639 -87.75 -13.97 -49.71
N HIS A 640 -87.61 -14.70 -50.82
CA HIS A 640 -86.98 -16.03 -50.87
C HIS A 640 -87.58 -16.98 -49.81
N ASP A 641 -86.87 -17.23 -48.71
CA ASP A 641 -87.27 -18.15 -47.64
C ASP A 641 -87.82 -17.44 -46.38
N ASP A 642 -87.76 -16.11 -46.33
CA ASP A 642 -88.22 -15.32 -45.20
C ASP A 642 -89.57 -14.65 -45.49
N VAL A 643 -90.48 -14.74 -44.51
CA VAL A 643 -91.77 -14.06 -44.53
C VAL A 643 -91.71 -12.93 -43.50
N VAL A 644 -91.58 -11.70 -43.99
CA VAL A 644 -91.51 -10.50 -43.16
C VAL A 644 -92.89 -9.86 -43.10
N LEU A 645 -93.44 -9.72 -41.89
CA LEU A 645 -94.71 -9.05 -41.66
C LEU A 645 -94.53 -7.53 -41.84
N MET A 646 -95.14 -6.96 -42.88
CA MET A 646 -95.06 -5.52 -43.17
C MET A 646 -96.09 -4.72 -42.38
N SER A 647 -97.31 -5.25 -42.28
CA SER A 647 -98.39 -4.64 -41.51
C SER A 647 -99.41 -5.70 -41.11
N LYS A 648 -99.88 -5.65 -39.85
CA LYS A 648 -100.95 -6.52 -39.37
C LYS A 648 -102.29 -6.11 -39.96
N ALA A 649 -103.15 -7.08 -40.26
CA ALA A 649 -104.53 -6.79 -40.65
C ALA A 649 -105.28 -6.20 -39.47
N GLN A 650 -106.07 -5.16 -39.71
CA GLN A 650 -106.94 -4.60 -38.68
C GLN A 650 -108.27 -5.35 -38.70
N VAL A 651 -108.69 -5.84 -37.54
CA VAL A 651 -109.82 -6.76 -37.43
C VAL A 651 -110.80 -6.31 -36.35
N LEU A 652 -112.07 -6.67 -36.49
CA LEU A 652 -113.12 -6.43 -35.50
C LEU A 652 -113.60 -7.77 -34.94
N GLY A 653 -113.64 -7.92 -33.62
CA GLY A 653 -114.27 -9.07 -32.98
C GLY A 653 -115.77 -9.07 -33.20
N GLN A 654 -116.33 -10.23 -33.55
CA GLN A 654 -117.78 -10.44 -33.59
C GLN A 654 -118.38 -10.50 -32.19
#